data_AF-A0A9W9VZH0-F1
#
_entry.id   AF-A0A9W9VZH0-F1
#
_cell.length_a   1.000
_cell.length_b   1.000
_cell.length_c   1.000
_cell.angle_alpha   90.00
_cell.angle_beta   90.00
_cell.angle_gamma   90.00
#
_symmetry.space_group_name_H-M   'P 1'
#
loop_
_entity.id
_entity.type
_entity.pdbx_description
1 polymer ?
#
loop_
_entity_poly.entity_id
_entity_poly.type
_entity_poly.pdbx_seq_one_letter_code
_entity_poly.pdbx_strand_id
1 'polypeptide(L)'
;MGSIQQTTSRSIPKLTAIEQISPRGYARYIFPFELGENYNPDEIFTVVRQGYVFLAKQIPETACEVIPDLDSWQKNVMKLRMPSDGEIDLVTAKDLRAPGAFPYTFAELKAKSFPPSAFEGDLLCRREVWPTPDTRRPISLAQCTFIPGGLLLSWNVFHMIGDGGCFFTWAKVWAEGCRRAQGQDIDNPVQLPEALWKDREQAINPPAQYKGKLEDHPEYILLPFTPTEMPPKMLTTTHRGQIFYISPESLAKLKQEADPSNATESSDQKWISTNDAICALIWRSIMAAQFPLQPEGLGEAEESDSETNFGIFMDGRLRTNPKIHPEALGCFMTCCTATVSLRKMLGRLNIADLSVLVRKAVASTEGHSICDVAALVKNQEHPTRFQEQETFTTGFLPFDVTVGDFNGDGRPDIVATNLGDNTVNVFLGTGSGSFQPQTTFPTGTLPAGVAVGEFNGDGDLDIVTTNNVGVNILLGTGSGTFQAPATFAADSGPQDVTVGDFNEDGFLDIVTANSGINSVSVFLGTGSGSFQAPATLLAGASPVAVAVGDFNGDGYLDIVTANAGDNTVNILLGTGSGNFQNPTSFQVGSLPQGVAVGDFNGDGDLDIVATNFNDNTVSVLLGTGSGSFQPQATFTVGNGPSGVAVGDFNGDGYLDIVAANSNEKSVSVLLGTGSGSFQPQATFTVGTSPSGVALGDFNGDGNLDIVTANQSDGTVSVLLSQPCDA
;
A
#
# COMPACT_ATOMS: atom_id res chain seq x y z
N MET A 1 22.57 -44.99 -0.04
CA MET A 1 21.26 -44.59 -0.60
C MET A 1 20.57 -43.68 0.42
N GLY A 2 20.57 -42.39 0.13
CA GLY A 2 19.98 -41.32 0.94
C GLY A 2 20.01 -40.05 0.10
N SER A 3 19.35 -40.13 -1.07
CA SER A 3 19.25 -39.02 -2.02
C SER A 3 18.43 -37.90 -1.40
N ILE A 4 18.73 -36.65 -1.76
CA ILE A 4 17.74 -35.58 -1.79
C ILE A 4 16.46 -36.21 -2.38
N GLN A 5 15.38 -36.28 -1.59
CA GLN A 5 14.10 -36.77 -2.09
C GLN A 5 13.83 -36.03 -3.39
N GLN A 6 13.47 -36.74 -4.47
CA GLN A 6 12.98 -36.11 -5.68
C GLN A 6 11.88 -35.14 -5.28
N THR A 7 12.20 -33.86 -5.18
CA THR A 7 11.23 -32.83 -4.84
C THR A 7 10.26 -32.77 -5.99
N THR A 8 8.97 -32.85 -5.65
CA THR A 8 7.86 -32.58 -6.54
C THR A 8 8.12 -31.28 -7.30
N SER A 9 7.72 -31.24 -8.57
CA SER A 9 7.73 -30.03 -9.40
C SER A 9 7.17 -28.84 -8.59
N ARG A 10 8.03 -27.90 -8.20
CA ARG A 10 7.63 -26.68 -7.49
C ARG A 10 7.24 -25.60 -8.48
N SER A 11 6.20 -24.85 -8.14
CA SER A 11 5.84 -23.62 -8.82
C SER A 11 6.91 -22.55 -8.60
N ILE A 12 7.01 -21.63 -9.54
CA ILE A 12 7.86 -20.45 -9.43
C ILE A 12 7.21 -19.51 -8.39
N PRO A 13 7.95 -19.02 -7.39
CA PRO A 13 7.38 -18.14 -6.37
C PRO A 13 7.01 -16.78 -6.96
N LYS A 14 6.00 -16.13 -6.36
CA LYS A 14 5.77 -14.69 -6.52
C LYS A 14 6.94 -13.93 -5.85
N LEU A 15 7.24 -12.74 -6.37
CA LEU A 15 8.20 -11.85 -5.71
C LEU A 15 7.60 -11.33 -4.40
N THR A 16 8.42 -11.26 -3.35
CA THR A 16 8.06 -10.59 -2.10
C THR A 16 8.04 -9.07 -2.29
N ALA A 17 7.35 -8.36 -1.40
CA ALA A 17 7.36 -6.90 -1.33
C ALA A 17 8.80 -6.32 -1.31
N ILE A 18 9.69 -6.96 -0.55
CA ILE A 18 11.11 -6.55 -0.45
C ILE A 18 11.85 -6.78 -1.78
N GLU A 19 11.56 -7.86 -2.49
CA GLU A 19 12.12 -8.13 -3.81
C GLU A 19 11.63 -7.10 -4.85
N GLN A 20 10.38 -6.61 -4.77
CA GLN A 20 9.86 -5.59 -5.71
C GLN A 20 10.61 -4.26 -5.64
N ILE A 21 11.09 -3.90 -4.45
CA ILE A 21 11.87 -2.68 -4.19
C ILE A 21 13.39 -2.93 -4.15
N SER A 22 13.84 -4.18 -4.33
CA SER A 22 15.25 -4.53 -4.30
C SER A 22 16.03 -4.00 -5.53
N PRO A 23 17.36 -3.84 -5.42
CA PRO A 23 18.19 -3.36 -6.52
C PRO A 23 18.00 -4.20 -7.80
N ARG A 24 17.67 -3.53 -8.90
CA ARG A 24 17.42 -4.16 -10.22
C ARG A 24 18.69 -4.33 -11.05
N GLY A 25 19.79 -4.66 -10.39
CA GLY A 25 21.11 -4.85 -11.00
C GLY A 25 21.63 -6.29 -10.87
N TYR A 26 22.65 -6.63 -11.64
CA TYR A 26 23.38 -7.88 -11.59
C TYR A 26 24.56 -7.80 -10.63
N ALA A 27 24.57 -8.68 -9.64
CA ALA A 27 25.79 -9.06 -8.94
C ALA A 27 26.67 -9.86 -9.90
N ARG A 28 27.94 -9.48 -10.04
CA ARG A 28 28.92 -10.13 -10.93
C ARG A 28 30.00 -10.82 -10.10
N TYR A 29 29.89 -12.12 -9.90
CA TYR A 29 30.90 -12.93 -9.23
C TYR A 29 31.89 -13.50 -10.24
N ILE A 30 33.17 -13.60 -9.87
CA ILE A 30 34.19 -14.28 -10.68
C ILE A 30 35.00 -15.20 -9.76
N PHE A 31 35.03 -16.48 -10.09
CA PHE A 31 35.72 -17.52 -9.33
C PHE A 31 36.90 -18.05 -10.16
N PRO A 32 38.15 -17.73 -9.77
CA PRO A 32 39.34 -18.25 -10.43
C PRO A 32 39.68 -19.67 -9.96
N PHE A 33 39.83 -20.61 -10.89
CA PHE A 33 40.25 -21.99 -10.67
C PHE A 33 41.54 -22.29 -11.42
N GLU A 34 42.57 -22.75 -10.68
CA GLU A 34 43.83 -23.20 -11.26
C GLU A 34 43.64 -24.55 -11.94
N LEU A 35 44.17 -24.70 -13.16
CA LEU A 35 44.08 -25.93 -13.94
C LEU A 35 45.49 -26.36 -14.40
N GLY A 36 45.69 -27.65 -14.65
CA GLY A 36 46.95 -28.14 -15.22
C GLY A 36 47.18 -27.65 -16.65
N GLU A 37 48.42 -27.62 -17.14
CA GLU A 37 48.78 -26.97 -18.42
C GLU A 37 48.02 -27.50 -19.66
N ASN A 38 47.56 -28.76 -19.64
CA ASN A 38 46.90 -29.43 -20.78
C ASN A 38 45.45 -29.83 -20.49
N TYR A 39 44.71 -29.01 -19.73
CA TYR A 39 43.30 -29.30 -19.44
C TYR A 39 42.42 -29.28 -20.70
N ASN A 40 41.36 -30.09 -20.70
CA ASN A 40 40.32 -30.11 -21.74
C ASN A 40 39.15 -29.17 -21.35
N PRO A 41 38.94 -28.04 -22.06
CA PRO A 41 37.84 -27.13 -21.77
C PRO A 41 36.46 -27.77 -21.90
N ASP A 42 36.28 -28.69 -22.85
CA ASP A 42 34.97 -29.29 -23.14
C ASP A 42 34.51 -30.20 -22.01
N GLU A 43 35.45 -30.94 -21.40
CA GLU A 43 35.18 -31.77 -20.21
C GLU A 43 34.79 -30.91 -19.02
N ILE A 44 35.55 -29.84 -18.75
CA ILE A 44 35.27 -28.93 -17.64
C ILE A 44 33.95 -28.20 -17.85
N PHE A 45 33.70 -27.70 -19.06
CA PHE A 45 32.45 -27.04 -19.40
C PHE A 45 31.25 -27.98 -19.24
N THR A 46 31.40 -29.25 -19.65
CA THR A 46 30.36 -30.28 -19.45
C THR A 46 30.03 -30.45 -17.98
N VAL A 47 31.03 -30.58 -17.11
CA VAL A 47 30.82 -30.70 -15.66
C VAL A 47 30.12 -29.47 -15.08
N VAL A 48 30.59 -28.28 -15.41
CA VAL A 48 30.02 -27.02 -14.91
C VAL A 48 28.56 -26.86 -15.37
N ARG A 49 28.28 -27.15 -16.64
CA ARG A 49 26.93 -27.09 -17.22
C ARG A 49 25.99 -28.13 -16.59
N GLN A 50 26.44 -29.37 -16.40
CA GLN A 50 25.64 -30.41 -15.73
C GLN A 50 25.36 -30.05 -14.27
N GLY A 51 26.34 -29.50 -13.56
CA GLY A 51 26.13 -28.99 -12.20
C GLY A 51 25.11 -27.85 -12.16
N TYR A 52 25.10 -26.97 -13.15
CA TYR A 52 24.11 -25.89 -13.22
C TYR A 52 22.72 -26.41 -13.54
N VAL A 53 22.59 -27.40 -14.44
CA VAL A 53 21.32 -28.10 -14.69
C VAL A 53 20.80 -28.75 -13.41
N PHE A 54 21.69 -29.29 -12.57
CA PHE A 54 21.31 -29.80 -11.26
C PHE A 54 20.79 -28.68 -10.35
N LEU A 55 21.48 -27.54 -10.27
CA LEU A 55 21.01 -26.35 -9.53
C LEU A 55 19.61 -25.92 -10.00
N ALA A 56 19.41 -25.73 -11.30
CA ALA A 56 18.14 -25.28 -11.87
C ALA A 56 16.97 -26.25 -11.63
N LYS A 57 17.26 -27.54 -11.45
CA LYS A 57 16.24 -28.53 -11.04
C LYS A 57 15.87 -28.42 -9.56
N GLN A 58 16.81 -28.08 -8.69
CA GLN A 58 16.56 -27.91 -7.26
C GLN A 58 15.96 -26.53 -6.94
N ILE A 59 16.35 -25.51 -7.70
CA ILE A 59 15.98 -24.10 -7.52
C ILE A 59 15.62 -23.51 -8.90
N PRO A 60 14.37 -23.71 -9.38
CA PRO A 60 13.91 -23.28 -10.71
C PRO A 60 14.05 -21.77 -10.97
N GLU A 61 14.06 -20.95 -9.92
CA GLU A 61 14.24 -19.50 -9.98
C GLU A 61 15.53 -19.13 -10.73
N THR A 62 16.57 -19.95 -10.62
CA THR A 62 17.87 -19.75 -11.30
C THR A 62 17.79 -19.88 -12.83
N ALA A 63 16.72 -20.45 -13.36
CA ALA A 63 16.45 -20.55 -14.80
C ALA A 63 15.38 -19.56 -15.28
N CYS A 64 14.79 -18.79 -14.36
CA CYS A 64 13.77 -17.79 -14.71
C CYS A 64 14.37 -16.52 -15.31
N GLU A 65 13.49 -15.66 -15.80
CA GLU A 65 13.78 -14.25 -16.02
C GLU A 65 12.74 -13.35 -15.33
N VAL A 66 13.09 -12.08 -15.19
CA VAL A 66 12.22 -11.04 -14.65
C VAL A 66 11.58 -10.27 -15.80
N ILE A 67 10.25 -10.16 -15.77
CA ILE A 67 9.46 -9.38 -16.72
C ILE A 67 8.56 -8.38 -15.99
N PRO A 68 8.16 -7.26 -16.62
CA PRO A 68 7.12 -6.40 -16.07
C PRO A 68 5.83 -7.18 -15.85
N ASP A 69 5.16 -6.90 -14.73
CA ASP A 69 3.81 -7.38 -14.48
C ASP A 69 2.80 -6.37 -14.98
N LEU A 70 2.32 -6.55 -16.22
CA LEU A 70 1.37 -5.65 -16.85
C LEU A 70 -0.04 -5.74 -16.27
N ASP A 71 -0.30 -6.79 -15.49
CA ASP A 71 -1.57 -7.01 -14.80
C ASP A 71 -1.58 -6.32 -13.42
N SER A 72 -0.43 -5.79 -12.97
CA SER A 72 -0.31 -5.06 -11.72
C SER A 72 -0.73 -3.59 -11.87
N TRP A 73 -1.48 -3.11 -10.89
CA TRP A 73 -1.89 -1.71 -10.79
C TRP A 73 -0.75 -0.82 -10.29
N GLN A 74 0.10 -1.34 -9.41
CA GLN A 74 1.32 -0.65 -9.02
C GLN A 74 2.28 -0.65 -10.21
N LYS A 75 2.61 0.56 -10.69
CA LYS A 75 3.52 0.73 -11.82
C LYS A 75 4.90 0.17 -11.49
N ASN A 76 5.52 -0.45 -12.49
CA ASN A 76 6.87 -1.05 -12.43
C ASN A 76 7.02 -2.28 -11.52
N VAL A 77 5.93 -2.91 -11.12
CA VAL A 77 5.97 -4.25 -10.52
C VAL A 77 6.51 -5.25 -11.54
N MET A 78 7.30 -6.20 -11.06
CA MET A 78 7.88 -7.26 -11.87
C MET A 78 7.33 -8.62 -11.45
N LYS A 79 7.42 -9.61 -12.34
CA LYS A 79 7.14 -11.01 -12.04
C LYS A 79 8.18 -11.93 -12.64
N LEU A 80 8.30 -13.12 -12.07
CA LEU A 80 9.13 -14.18 -12.61
C LEU A 80 8.40 -14.92 -13.74
N ARG A 81 9.16 -15.27 -14.78
CA ARG A 81 8.68 -16.11 -15.87
C ARG A 81 9.70 -17.21 -16.14
N MET A 82 9.24 -18.45 -16.28
CA MET A 82 10.08 -19.53 -16.81
C MET A 82 10.14 -19.41 -18.34
N PRO A 83 11.31 -19.22 -18.93
CA PRO A 83 11.50 -19.27 -20.38
C PRO A 83 11.25 -20.70 -20.91
N SER A 84 10.93 -20.81 -22.19
CA SER A 84 10.91 -22.11 -22.88
C SER A 84 12.31 -22.68 -23.02
N ASP A 85 12.41 -24.01 -23.18
CA ASP A 85 13.69 -24.70 -23.37
C ASP A 85 14.51 -24.09 -24.52
N GLY A 86 15.77 -23.74 -24.23
CA GLY A 86 16.68 -23.15 -25.21
C GLY A 86 16.46 -21.67 -25.50
N GLU A 87 15.44 -21.03 -24.93
CA GLU A 87 15.19 -19.59 -25.10
C GLU A 87 16.28 -18.73 -24.44
N ILE A 88 16.90 -19.24 -23.38
CA ILE A 88 18.05 -18.62 -22.71
C ILE A 88 19.13 -19.67 -22.51
N ASP A 89 20.33 -19.42 -23.04
CA ASP A 89 21.50 -20.21 -22.68
C ASP A 89 22.01 -19.76 -21.32
N LEU A 90 21.93 -20.61 -20.29
CA LEU A 90 22.25 -20.28 -18.90
C LEU A 90 23.74 -20.38 -18.59
N VAL A 91 24.50 -21.21 -19.31
CA VAL A 91 25.95 -21.43 -19.08
C VAL A 91 26.68 -21.50 -20.41
N THR A 92 27.58 -20.54 -20.67
CA THR A 92 28.40 -20.51 -21.88
C THR A 92 29.87 -20.76 -21.60
N ALA A 93 30.66 -21.00 -22.64
CA ALA A 93 32.12 -21.09 -22.57
C ALA A 93 32.77 -20.11 -23.55
N LYS A 94 33.95 -19.62 -23.18
CA LYS A 94 34.80 -18.76 -24.00
C LYS A 94 36.25 -19.23 -23.83
N ASP A 95 36.89 -19.62 -24.94
CA ASP A 95 38.29 -20.05 -24.93
C ASP A 95 39.20 -18.88 -25.32
N LEU A 96 39.97 -18.38 -24.35
CA LEU A 96 40.92 -17.29 -24.51
C LEU A 96 42.37 -17.75 -24.26
N ARG A 97 42.65 -19.04 -24.46
CA ARG A 97 44.02 -19.58 -24.33
C ARG A 97 44.96 -19.16 -25.46
N ALA A 98 44.42 -18.73 -26.60
CA ALA A 98 45.22 -18.30 -27.74
C ALA A 98 46.11 -17.09 -27.34
N PRO A 99 47.36 -17.01 -27.84
CA PRO A 99 48.25 -15.89 -27.52
C PRO A 99 47.61 -14.53 -27.81
N GLY A 100 47.61 -13.65 -26.81
CA GLY A 100 47.04 -12.30 -26.91
C GLY A 100 45.51 -12.20 -26.76
N ALA A 101 44.78 -13.32 -26.63
CA ALA A 101 43.32 -13.31 -26.44
C ALA A 101 42.89 -12.90 -25.02
N PHE A 102 43.76 -13.11 -24.03
CA PHE A 102 43.61 -12.60 -22.67
C PHE A 102 45.00 -12.18 -22.15
N PRO A 103 45.11 -11.03 -21.45
CA PRO A 103 46.41 -10.40 -21.14
C PRO A 103 47.24 -11.13 -20.07
N TYR A 104 46.70 -12.12 -19.38
CA TYR A 104 47.37 -12.80 -18.28
C TYR A 104 47.20 -14.33 -18.33
N THR A 105 48.23 -15.06 -17.95
CA THR A 105 48.10 -16.45 -17.54
C THR A 105 47.51 -16.53 -16.12
N PHE A 106 46.98 -17.70 -15.74
CA PHE A 106 46.50 -17.90 -14.37
C PHE A 106 47.62 -17.70 -13.33
N ALA A 107 48.83 -18.17 -13.63
CA ALA A 107 50.00 -18.01 -12.76
C ALA A 107 50.35 -16.52 -12.53
N GLU A 108 50.27 -15.69 -13.58
CA GLU A 108 50.49 -14.24 -13.47
C GLU A 108 49.39 -13.54 -12.66
N LEU A 109 48.13 -13.93 -12.84
CA LEU A 109 47.02 -13.42 -12.02
C LEU A 109 47.24 -13.76 -10.54
N LYS A 110 47.60 -15.01 -10.25
CA LYS A 110 47.87 -15.50 -8.90
C LYS A 110 49.05 -14.77 -8.27
N ALA A 111 50.13 -14.56 -9.02
CA ALA A 111 51.31 -13.81 -8.57
C ALA A 111 51.00 -12.33 -8.25
N LYS A 112 49.99 -11.75 -8.90
CA LYS A 112 49.51 -10.39 -8.65
C LYS A 112 48.36 -10.32 -7.65
N SER A 113 48.01 -11.44 -7.00
CA SER A 113 46.88 -11.54 -6.07
C SER A 113 45.54 -11.11 -6.68
N PHE A 114 45.30 -11.43 -7.95
CA PHE A 114 44.03 -11.22 -8.65
C PHE A 114 43.50 -9.77 -8.58
N PRO A 115 44.23 -8.80 -9.16
CA PRO A 115 43.82 -7.40 -9.08
C PRO A 115 42.49 -7.18 -9.82
N PRO A 116 41.54 -6.37 -9.29
CA PRO A 116 40.24 -6.13 -9.94
C PRO A 116 40.35 -5.63 -11.38
N SER A 117 41.40 -4.86 -11.70
CA SER A 117 41.64 -4.35 -13.06
C SER A 117 41.95 -5.45 -14.09
N ALA A 118 42.26 -6.68 -13.67
CA ALA A 118 42.43 -7.82 -14.57
C ALA A 118 41.11 -8.50 -14.93
N PHE A 119 40.00 -8.11 -14.31
CA PHE A 119 38.68 -8.71 -14.48
C PHE A 119 37.72 -7.77 -15.20
N GLU A 120 38.02 -7.47 -16.46
CA GLU A 120 37.16 -6.62 -17.28
C GLU A 120 35.79 -7.26 -17.48
N GLY A 121 34.75 -6.58 -16.98
CA GLY A 121 33.38 -7.09 -16.96
C GLY A 121 32.86 -7.45 -18.35
N ASP A 122 33.14 -6.65 -19.36
CA ASP A 122 32.64 -6.86 -20.72
C ASP A 122 33.29 -8.06 -21.40
N LEU A 123 34.48 -8.45 -20.95
CA LEU A 123 35.18 -9.61 -21.45
C LEU A 123 34.73 -10.90 -20.75
N LEU A 124 34.52 -10.83 -19.44
CA LEU A 124 34.36 -12.00 -18.56
C LEU A 124 32.92 -12.29 -18.15
N CYS A 125 32.06 -11.27 -18.08
CA CYS A 125 30.66 -11.39 -17.69
C CYS A 125 29.74 -11.33 -18.91
N ARG A 126 28.55 -11.92 -18.80
CA ARG A 126 27.57 -12.00 -19.89
C ARG A 126 26.63 -10.81 -19.97
N ARG A 127 26.61 -9.98 -18.93
CA ARG A 127 25.69 -8.85 -18.78
C ARG A 127 26.35 -7.71 -18.05
N GLU A 128 25.98 -6.49 -18.42
CA GLU A 128 26.18 -5.26 -17.65
C GLU A 128 25.62 -5.36 -16.23
N VAL A 129 26.18 -4.58 -15.29
CA VAL A 129 25.69 -4.53 -13.91
C VAL A 129 24.25 -4.02 -13.89
N TRP A 130 23.88 -3.13 -14.81
CA TRP A 130 22.53 -2.58 -14.88
C TRP A 130 21.92 -2.95 -16.24
N PRO A 131 20.76 -3.63 -16.25
CA PRO A 131 20.10 -3.97 -17.51
C PRO A 131 19.56 -2.71 -18.18
N THR A 132 19.72 -2.61 -19.50
CA THR A 132 19.04 -1.58 -20.29
C THR A 132 17.54 -1.91 -20.39
N PRO A 133 16.65 -0.90 -20.46
CA PRO A 133 15.20 -1.09 -20.36
C PRO A 133 14.63 -2.20 -21.24
N ASP A 134 15.10 -2.32 -22.48
CA ASP A 134 14.57 -3.24 -23.50
C ASP A 134 15.26 -4.61 -23.57
N THR A 135 16.17 -4.91 -22.64
CA THR A 135 16.84 -6.22 -22.62
C THR A 135 16.12 -7.19 -21.68
N ARG A 136 16.09 -8.47 -22.09
CA ARG A 136 15.62 -9.58 -21.23
C ARG A 136 16.37 -9.56 -19.91
N ARG A 137 15.79 -10.00 -18.79
CA ARG A 137 16.48 -9.98 -17.49
C ARG A 137 16.54 -11.38 -16.87
N PRO A 138 17.36 -12.30 -17.44
CA PRO A 138 17.54 -13.63 -16.86
C PRO A 138 18.03 -13.50 -15.43
N ILE A 139 17.53 -14.34 -14.53
CA ILE A 139 17.88 -14.31 -13.12
C ILE A 139 19.34 -14.65 -12.92
N SER A 140 19.86 -15.61 -13.68
CA SER A 140 21.22 -16.11 -13.48
C SER A 140 21.83 -16.56 -14.80
N LEU A 141 23.08 -16.15 -15.03
CA LEU A 141 23.88 -16.49 -16.21
C LEU A 141 25.32 -16.75 -15.79
N ALA A 142 25.89 -17.87 -16.23
CA ALA A 142 27.29 -18.21 -16.01
C ALA A 142 28.10 -18.23 -17.31
N GLN A 143 29.40 -17.95 -17.20
CA GLN A 143 30.35 -18.12 -18.29
C GLN A 143 31.65 -18.74 -17.78
N CYS A 144 32.08 -19.82 -18.43
CA CYS A 144 33.40 -20.39 -18.28
C CYS A 144 34.38 -19.68 -19.21
N THR A 145 35.29 -18.86 -18.69
CA THR A 145 36.37 -18.27 -19.50
C THR A 145 37.68 -19.02 -19.26
N PHE A 146 38.13 -19.74 -20.26
CA PHE A 146 39.35 -20.55 -20.23
C PHE A 146 40.57 -19.71 -20.63
N ILE A 147 41.60 -19.68 -19.79
CA ILE A 147 42.83 -18.92 -19.98
C ILE A 147 44.04 -19.87 -19.81
N PRO A 148 45.25 -19.51 -20.25
CA PRO A 148 46.41 -20.38 -20.04
C PRO A 148 46.59 -20.71 -18.55
N GLY A 149 46.48 -22.01 -18.21
CA GLY A 149 46.62 -22.53 -16.85
C GLY A 149 45.39 -22.36 -15.93
N GLY A 150 44.21 -21.97 -16.43
CA GLY A 150 43.06 -21.82 -15.53
C GLY A 150 41.70 -21.52 -16.15
N LEU A 151 40.68 -21.51 -15.29
CA LEU A 151 39.31 -21.13 -15.58
C LEU A 151 38.93 -19.92 -14.73
N LEU A 152 38.37 -18.90 -15.36
CA LEU A 152 37.65 -17.81 -14.70
C LEU A 152 36.16 -18.05 -14.89
N LEU A 153 35.50 -18.59 -13.86
CA LEU A 153 34.05 -18.82 -13.87
C LEU A 153 33.35 -17.55 -13.43
N SER A 154 32.72 -16.84 -14.36
CA SER A 154 31.86 -15.72 -14.00
C SER A 154 30.42 -16.16 -13.78
N TRP A 155 29.73 -15.47 -12.87
CA TRP A 155 28.34 -15.71 -12.53
C TRP A 155 27.63 -14.38 -12.31
N ASN A 156 26.73 -14.04 -13.23
CA ASN A 156 25.86 -12.88 -13.16
C ASN A 156 24.52 -13.30 -12.55
N VAL A 157 24.16 -12.71 -11.42
CA VAL A 157 22.90 -13.01 -10.73
C VAL A 157 22.13 -11.73 -10.49
N PHE A 158 20.86 -11.71 -10.86
CA PHE A 158 20.00 -10.55 -10.70
C PHE A 158 19.64 -10.36 -9.23
N HIS A 159 20.11 -9.27 -8.63
CA HIS A 159 20.05 -9.04 -7.19
C HIS A 159 18.61 -8.98 -6.65
N MET A 160 17.65 -8.59 -7.49
CA MET A 160 16.25 -8.47 -7.10
C MET A 160 15.68 -9.76 -6.47
N ILE A 161 16.14 -10.95 -6.87
CA ILE A 161 15.59 -12.24 -6.40
C ILE A 161 16.39 -12.87 -5.25
N GLY A 162 17.46 -12.23 -4.80
CA GLY A 162 18.35 -12.83 -3.82
C GLY A 162 19.40 -11.89 -3.26
N ASP A 163 19.75 -12.14 -2.01
CA ASP A 163 20.91 -11.54 -1.36
C ASP A 163 22.10 -12.51 -1.32
N GLY A 164 23.21 -12.07 -0.72
CA GLY A 164 24.43 -12.88 -0.60
C GLY A 164 24.20 -14.23 0.10
N GLY A 165 23.28 -14.32 1.07
CA GLY A 165 22.93 -15.57 1.74
C GLY A 165 22.23 -16.54 0.81
N CYS A 166 21.25 -16.05 0.05
CA CYS A 166 20.56 -16.80 -0.99
C CYS A 166 21.54 -17.35 -2.04
N PHE A 167 22.41 -16.49 -2.59
CA PHE A 167 23.36 -16.87 -3.63
C PHE A 167 24.45 -17.83 -3.13
N PHE A 168 24.83 -17.73 -1.86
CA PHE A 168 25.74 -18.70 -1.25
C PHE A 168 25.11 -20.11 -1.21
N THR A 169 23.83 -20.21 -0.86
CA THR A 169 23.10 -21.48 -0.92
C THR A 169 23.01 -22.03 -2.33
N TRP A 170 22.74 -21.19 -3.33
CA TRP A 170 22.75 -21.61 -4.74
C TRP A 170 24.13 -22.12 -5.17
N ALA A 171 25.22 -21.44 -4.77
CA ALA A 171 26.57 -21.87 -5.05
C ALA A 171 26.92 -23.21 -4.38
N LYS A 172 26.47 -23.47 -3.15
CA LYS A 172 26.61 -24.77 -2.47
C LYS A 172 25.96 -25.89 -3.30
N VAL A 173 24.73 -25.68 -3.76
CA VAL A 173 23.97 -26.65 -4.58
C VAL A 173 24.64 -26.87 -5.94
N TRP A 174 25.10 -25.80 -6.61
CA TRP A 174 25.80 -25.91 -7.88
C TRP A 174 27.12 -26.69 -7.75
N ALA A 175 27.93 -26.38 -6.73
CA ALA A 175 29.18 -27.08 -6.46
C ALA A 175 28.95 -28.57 -6.19
N GLU A 176 27.89 -28.93 -5.45
CA GLU A 176 27.49 -30.31 -5.29
C GLU A 176 27.08 -30.96 -6.61
N GLY A 177 26.30 -30.27 -7.44
CA GLY A 177 25.94 -30.73 -8.78
C GLY A 177 27.18 -31.03 -9.65
N CYS A 178 28.20 -30.17 -9.60
CA CYS A 178 29.47 -30.40 -10.29
C CYS A 178 30.21 -31.63 -9.75
N ARG A 179 30.22 -31.86 -8.43
CA ARG A 179 30.82 -33.07 -7.83
C ARG A 179 30.09 -34.34 -8.26
N ARG A 180 28.75 -34.30 -8.27
CA ARG A 180 27.90 -35.41 -8.75
C ARG A 180 28.12 -35.72 -10.23
N ALA A 181 28.26 -34.69 -11.07
CA ALA A 181 28.57 -34.84 -12.50
C ALA A 181 29.92 -35.55 -12.75
N GLN A 182 30.86 -35.44 -11.81
CA GLN A 182 32.15 -36.12 -11.83
C GLN A 182 32.12 -37.52 -11.19
N GLY A 183 30.94 -37.99 -10.72
CA GLY A 183 30.80 -39.28 -10.07
C GLY A 183 31.37 -39.34 -8.65
N GLN A 184 31.57 -38.19 -7.98
CA GLN A 184 32.04 -38.16 -6.59
C GLN A 184 30.90 -38.52 -5.63
N ASP A 185 31.24 -39.28 -4.59
CA ASP A 185 30.34 -39.53 -3.45
C ASP A 185 30.15 -38.25 -2.62
N ILE A 186 28.92 -38.02 -2.18
CA ILE A 186 28.55 -36.84 -1.38
C ILE A 186 28.15 -37.30 0.02
N ASP A 187 29.10 -37.25 0.95
CA ASP A 187 28.88 -37.70 2.33
C ASP A 187 27.86 -36.82 3.08
N ASN A 188 27.90 -35.50 2.85
CA ASN A 188 27.03 -34.52 3.49
C ASN A 188 26.34 -33.65 2.42
N PRO A 189 25.22 -34.11 1.85
CA PRO A 189 24.52 -33.36 0.81
C PRO A 189 23.90 -32.08 1.38
N VAL A 190 23.85 -31.04 0.55
CA VAL A 190 23.18 -29.78 0.86
C VAL A 190 21.71 -30.08 1.19
N GLN A 191 21.28 -29.60 2.35
CA GLN A 191 19.91 -29.73 2.81
C GLN A 191 19.11 -28.51 2.38
N LEU A 192 17.95 -28.74 1.79
CA LEU A 192 17.01 -27.69 1.44
C LEU A 192 15.65 -27.99 2.09
N PRO A 193 15.48 -27.72 3.40
CA PRO A 193 14.21 -27.96 4.07
C PRO A 193 13.11 -27.02 3.55
N GLU A 194 11.85 -27.42 3.70
CA GLU A 194 10.69 -26.66 3.19
C GLU A 194 10.64 -25.21 3.70
N ALA A 195 11.11 -24.96 4.93
CA ALA A 195 11.19 -23.64 5.55
C ALA A 195 11.96 -22.60 4.72
N LEU A 196 12.91 -23.02 3.87
CA LEU A 196 13.66 -22.10 2.99
C LEU A 196 12.75 -21.38 2.00
N TRP A 197 11.61 -21.98 1.67
CA TRP A 197 10.61 -21.41 0.76
C TRP A 197 9.37 -20.94 1.49
N LYS A 198 8.85 -21.72 2.45
CA LYS A 198 7.60 -21.39 3.15
C LYS A 198 7.71 -20.10 3.96
N ASP A 199 8.85 -19.86 4.60
CA ASP A 199 9.01 -18.67 5.44
C ASP A 199 9.06 -17.37 4.62
N ARG A 200 9.25 -17.47 3.29
CA ARG A 200 9.12 -16.34 2.37
C ARG A 200 7.69 -15.78 2.37
N GLU A 201 6.69 -16.64 2.47
CA GLU A 201 5.27 -16.25 2.46
C GLU A 201 4.94 -15.30 3.63
N GLN A 202 5.63 -15.47 4.77
CA GLN A 202 5.49 -14.56 5.92
C GLN A 202 6.06 -13.15 5.64
N ALA A 203 6.98 -13.02 4.69
CA ALA A 203 7.47 -11.73 4.19
C ALA A 203 6.70 -11.22 2.96
N ILE A 204 5.82 -12.04 2.39
CA ILE A 204 4.84 -11.63 1.36
C ILE A 204 3.64 -10.98 2.06
N ASN A 205 3.17 -11.58 3.17
CA ASN A 205 2.02 -11.10 3.92
C ASN A 205 2.42 -10.70 5.35
N PRO A 206 2.74 -9.41 5.58
CA PRO A 206 3.02 -8.94 6.91
C PRO A 206 1.75 -9.02 7.80
N PRO A 207 1.89 -9.36 9.09
CA PRO A 207 0.78 -9.30 10.04
C PRO A 207 0.11 -7.90 10.09
N ALA A 208 -1.22 -7.85 10.25
CA ALA A 208 -2.02 -6.62 10.21
C ALA A 208 -1.62 -5.52 11.22
N GLN A 209 -0.83 -5.87 12.25
CA GLN A 209 -0.31 -4.90 13.22
C GLN A 209 0.76 -3.95 12.66
N TYR A 210 1.36 -4.28 11.51
CA TYR A 210 2.34 -3.44 10.85
C TYR A 210 1.64 -2.48 9.90
N LYS A 211 1.78 -1.18 10.14
CA LYS A 211 1.02 -0.13 9.44
C LYS A 211 1.70 0.34 8.16
N GLY A 212 3.02 0.13 8.00
CA GLY A 212 3.72 0.45 6.76
C GLY A 212 3.71 1.94 6.43
N LYS A 213 4.05 2.78 7.41
CA LYS A 213 4.07 4.25 7.25
C LYS A 213 5.42 4.72 6.71
N LEU A 214 5.41 5.61 5.71
CA LEU A 214 6.65 6.08 5.07
C LEU A 214 7.50 6.92 6.04
N GLU A 215 6.86 7.67 6.94
CA GLU A 215 7.51 8.48 7.97
C GLU A 215 8.33 7.66 8.98
N ASP A 216 8.00 6.38 9.17
CA ASP A 216 8.73 5.45 10.03
C ASP A 216 9.96 4.84 9.31
N HIS A 217 10.10 5.12 8.02
CA HIS A 217 11.06 4.52 7.09
C HIS A 217 11.86 5.58 6.30
N PRO A 218 12.66 6.44 6.97
CA PRO A 218 13.42 7.52 6.34
C PRO A 218 14.49 7.04 5.34
N GLU A 219 14.85 5.76 5.39
CA GLU A 219 15.75 5.11 4.43
C GLU A 219 15.10 4.83 3.06
N TYR A 220 13.78 4.94 2.96
CA TYR A 220 13.01 4.76 1.73
C TYR A 220 12.38 6.09 1.29
N ILE A 221 12.25 6.26 -0.03
CA ILE A 221 11.56 7.41 -0.63
C ILE A 221 10.58 6.92 -1.68
N LEU A 222 9.38 7.51 -1.71
CA LEU A 222 8.42 7.28 -2.78
C LEU A 222 8.75 8.21 -3.95
N LEU A 223 9.09 7.64 -5.10
CA LEU A 223 9.35 8.41 -6.30
C LEU A 223 8.04 8.61 -7.08
N PRO A 224 7.66 9.85 -7.45
CA PRO A 224 6.45 10.10 -8.23
C PRO A 224 6.61 9.73 -9.72
N PHE A 225 7.76 9.16 -10.11
CA PHE A 225 8.08 8.75 -11.47
C PHE A 225 8.94 7.48 -11.46
N THR A 226 8.95 6.77 -12.59
CA THR A 226 9.90 5.68 -12.83
C THR A 226 11.22 6.27 -13.34
N PRO A 227 12.36 6.08 -12.66
CA PRO A 227 13.65 6.43 -13.23
C PRO A 227 13.90 5.66 -14.53
N THR A 228 14.11 6.38 -15.63
CA THR A 228 14.35 5.79 -16.96
C THR A 228 15.83 5.50 -17.20
N GLU A 229 16.70 6.16 -16.46
CA GLU A 229 18.16 6.07 -16.59
C GLU A 229 18.82 6.01 -15.22
N MET A 230 20.07 5.53 -15.21
CA MET A 230 20.88 5.53 -14.01
C MET A 230 21.26 6.95 -13.59
N PRO A 231 21.41 7.21 -12.27
CA PRO A 231 22.01 8.45 -11.80
C PRO A 231 23.39 8.67 -12.47
N PRO A 232 23.65 9.84 -13.09
CA PRO A 232 24.88 10.07 -13.85
C PRO A 232 26.16 9.79 -13.07
N LYS A 233 26.17 10.00 -11.75
CA LYS A 233 27.30 9.69 -10.87
C LYS A 233 27.71 8.21 -10.90
N MET A 234 26.75 7.29 -11.08
CA MET A 234 27.02 5.86 -11.16
C MET A 234 27.67 5.43 -12.48
N LEU A 235 27.62 6.27 -13.52
CA LEU A 235 28.20 6.01 -14.85
C LEU A 235 29.61 6.61 -15.00
N THR A 236 30.16 7.20 -13.95
CA THR A 236 31.45 7.90 -14.01
C THR A 236 32.62 6.92 -14.13
N THR A 237 33.48 7.14 -15.12
CA THR A 237 34.65 6.29 -15.42
C THR A 237 35.89 6.65 -14.59
N THR A 238 35.77 7.61 -13.68
CA THR A 238 36.87 8.10 -12.84
C THR A 238 37.15 7.22 -11.61
N HIS A 239 36.33 6.20 -11.35
CA HIS A 239 36.49 5.29 -10.23
C HIS A 239 37.37 4.09 -10.57
N ARG A 240 38.13 3.60 -9.59
CA ARG A 240 38.95 2.39 -9.71
C ARG A 240 38.71 1.47 -8.51
N GLY A 241 38.54 0.18 -8.77
CA GLY A 241 38.44 -0.83 -7.72
C GLY A 241 39.82 -1.25 -7.19
N GLN A 242 39.95 -1.37 -5.88
CA GLN A 242 41.13 -1.92 -5.21
C GLN A 242 40.71 -2.86 -4.06
N ILE A 243 41.57 -3.81 -3.74
CA ILE A 243 41.37 -4.75 -2.63
C ILE A 243 42.36 -4.41 -1.53
N PHE A 244 41.85 -4.22 -0.31
CA PHE A 244 42.66 -4.00 0.89
C PHE A 244 42.52 -5.23 1.78
N TYR A 245 43.65 -5.86 2.12
CA TYR A 245 43.69 -6.99 3.03
C TYR A 245 44.05 -6.52 4.42
N ILE A 246 43.19 -6.83 5.40
CA ILE A 246 43.47 -6.59 6.82
C ILE A 246 43.82 -7.93 7.46
N SER A 247 45.03 -8.04 8.00
CA SER A 247 45.49 -9.30 8.61
C SER A 247 44.68 -9.60 9.88
N PRO A 248 44.58 -10.87 10.30
CA PRO A 248 43.94 -11.24 11.57
C PRO A 248 44.50 -10.48 12.78
N GLU A 249 45.81 -10.24 12.78
CA GLU A 249 46.50 -9.50 13.83
C GLU A 249 46.09 -8.02 13.86
N SER A 250 45.97 -7.38 12.68
CA SER A 250 45.47 -6.01 12.56
C SER A 250 43.99 -5.91 12.93
N LEU A 251 43.16 -6.91 12.60
CA LEU A 251 41.76 -6.96 13.02
C LEU A 251 41.63 -7.06 14.55
N ALA A 252 42.48 -7.86 15.20
CA ALA A 252 42.49 -7.96 16.66
C ALA A 252 42.86 -6.62 17.32
N LYS A 253 43.89 -5.94 16.82
CA LYS A 253 44.29 -4.61 17.30
C LYS A 253 43.19 -3.57 17.08
N LEU A 254 42.63 -3.52 15.88
CA LEU A 254 41.51 -2.62 15.55
C LEU A 254 40.32 -2.85 16.50
N LYS A 255 39.96 -4.10 16.77
CA LYS A 255 38.87 -4.43 17.69
C LYS A 255 39.16 -3.98 19.12
N GLN A 256 40.41 -4.10 19.58
CA GLN A 256 40.82 -3.61 20.89
C GLN A 256 40.77 -2.08 20.98
N GLU A 257 41.23 -1.37 19.95
CA GLU A 257 41.16 0.10 19.90
C GLU A 257 39.72 0.60 19.81
N ALA A 258 38.86 -0.13 19.07
CA ALA A 258 37.44 0.17 18.91
C ALA A 258 36.57 -0.22 20.10
N ASP A 259 37.12 -0.80 21.17
CA ASP A 259 36.35 -1.20 22.35
C ASP A 259 35.61 0.01 22.95
N PRO A 260 34.30 -0.11 23.27
CA PRO A 260 33.52 1.00 23.81
C PRO A 260 34.11 1.63 25.09
N SER A 261 34.91 0.90 25.86
CA SER A 261 35.61 1.47 27.03
C SER A 261 36.66 2.53 26.68
N ASN A 262 37.10 2.58 25.42
CA ASN A 262 37.99 3.60 24.90
C ASN A 262 37.23 4.80 24.29
N ALA A 263 35.89 4.78 24.24
CA ALA A 263 35.10 5.88 23.69
C ALA A 263 35.32 7.17 24.51
N THR A 264 35.41 8.30 23.81
CA THR A 264 35.53 9.63 24.45
C THR A 264 34.17 10.23 24.78
N GLU A 265 33.13 9.80 24.07
CA GLU A 265 31.74 10.20 24.32
C GLU A 265 31.04 9.18 25.23
N SER A 266 30.14 9.67 26.09
CA SER A 266 29.35 8.78 26.95
C SER A 266 28.42 7.91 26.12
N SER A 267 28.43 6.60 26.39
CA SER A 267 27.55 5.64 25.73
C SER A 267 27.25 4.48 26.67
N ASP A 268 26.02 3.97 26.56
CA ASP A 268 25.52 2.75 27.19
C ASP A 268 25.88 1.49 26.39
N GLN A 269 26.43 1.64 25.18
CA GLN A 269 26.81 0.52 24.32
C GLN A 269 27.98 -0.28 24.93
N LYS A 270 27.73 -1.55 25.26
CA LYS A 270 28.69 -2.40 25.99
C LYS A 270 29.66 -3.18 25.11
N TRP A 271 29.34 -3.34 23.83
CA TRP A 271 30.13 -4.16 22.91
C TRP A 271 29.98 -3.67 21.47
N ILE A 272 30.98 -4.00 20.65
CA ILE A 272 30.97 -3.86 19.19
C ILE A 272 31.46 -5.14 18.53
N SER A 273 31.07 -5.37 17.28
CA SER A 273 31.57 -6.45 16.45
C SER A 273 32.86 -6.06 15.75
N THR A 274 33.60 -7.05 15.24
CA THR A 274 34.76 -6.77 14.37
C THR A 274 34.33 -6.02 13.10
N ASN A 275 33.12 -6.29 12.59
CA ASN A 275 32.59 -5.60 11.42
C ASN A 275 32.33 -4.11 11.70
N ASP A 276 31.85 -3.77 12.90
CA ASP A 276 31.57 -2.37 13.27
C ASP A 276 32.86 -1.56 13.27
N ALA A 277 33.93 -2.14 13.83
CA ALA A 277 35.24 -1.52 13.87
C ALA A 277 35.83 -1.32 12.46
N ILE A 278 35.63 -2.29 11.56
CA ILE A 278 36.04 -2.16 10.14
C ILE A 278 35.21 -1.07 9.44
N CYS A 279 33.89 -1.05 9.62
CA CYS A 279 33.02 -0.03 9.06
C CYS A 279 33.43 1.36 9.51
N ALA A 280 33.67 1.55 10.82
CA ALA A 280 34.15 2.80 11.38
C ALA A 280 35.52 3.22 10.79
N LEU A 281 36.44 2.27 10.61
CA LEU A 281 37.75 2.54 10.05
C LEU A 281 37.65 2.97 8.58
N ILE A 282 36.87 2.24 7.78
CA ILE A 282 36.62 2.56 6.36
C ILE A 282 35.96 3.93 6.25
N TRP A 283 34.90 4.17 7.01
CA TRP A 283 34.16 5.42 6.99
C TRP A 283 35.07 6.62 7.29
N ARG A 284 35.81 6.55 8.40
CA ARG A 284 36.76 7.61 8.78
C ARG A 284 37.86 7.79 7.73
N SER A 285 38.40 6.71 7.19
CA SER A 285 39.48 6.77 6.20
C SER A 285 39.03 7.42 4.89
N ILE A 286 37.81 7.11 4.42
CA ILE A 286 37.23 7.75 3.23
C ILE A 286 37.03 9.25 3.48
N MET A 287 36.44 9.62 4.62
CA MET A 287 36.21 11.03 4.94
C MET A 287 37.53 11.80 5.09
N ALA A 288 38.54 11.22 5.74
CA ALA A 288 39.86 11.85 5.88
C ALA A 288 40.58 12.02 4.52
N ALA A 289 40.38 11.09 3.58
CA ALA A 289 40.96 11.18 2.24
C ALA A 289 40.26 12.22 1.35
N GLN A 290 38.94 12.38 1.50
CA GLN A 290 38.16 13.38 0.76
C GLN A 290 38.34 14.79 1.33
N PHE A 291 38.47 14.90 2.65
CA PHE A 291 38.55 16.15 3.39
C PHE A 291 39.84 16.20 4.24
N PRO A 292 41.01 16.35 3.60
CA PRO A 292 42.28 16.37 4.32
C PRO A 292 42.32 17.57 5.27
N LEU A 293 42.64 17.31 6.55
CA LEU A 293 42.82 18.34 7.57
C LEU A 293 44.00 19.25 7.16
N GLN A 294 43.72 20.49 6.79
CA GLN A 294 44.76 21.49 6.52
C GLN A 294 45.40 21.97 7.84
N PRO A 295 46.64 22.49 7.83
CA PRO A 295 47.33 22.99 9.03
C PRO A 295 46.56 24.10 9.78
N GLU A 296 45.69 24.81 9.07
CA GLU A 296 44.84 25.91 9.56
C GLU A 296 43.50 25.41 10.15
N GLY A 297 43.25 24.09 10.13
CA GLY A 297 41.94 23.49 10.42
C GLY A 297 41.10 23.27 9.16
N LEU A 298 39.85 22.81 9.32
CA LEU A 298 38.84 22.85 8.27
C LEU A 298 38.44 24.34 8.11
N GLY A 299 38.77 24.97 6.98
CA GLY A 299 38.63 26.42 6.75
C GLY A 299 37.22 26.96 7.05
N GLU A 300 37.13 28.24 7.43
CA GLU A 300 35.90 28.85 7.99
C GLU A 300 34.74 29.08 6.99
N ALA A 301 34.91 28.84 5.68
CA ALA A 301 33.96 29.32 4.67
C ALA A 301 33.03 28.27 4.04
N GLU A 302 33.31 26.97 4.13
CA GLU A 302 32.41 25.91 3.64
C GLU A 302 32.46 24.74 4.64
N GLU A 303 31.29 24.23 5.07
CA GLU A 303 31.13 23.04 5.94
C GLU A 303 31.17 23.23 7.48
N SER A 304 30.51 24.26 8.03
CA SER A 304 30.36 24.34 9.49
C SER A 304 29.34 23.37 10.11
N ASP A 305 28.48 22.70 9.32
CA ASP A 305 27.44 21.77 9.83
C ASP A 305 27.15 20.56 8.91
N SER A 306 28.01 20.24 7.94
CA SER A 306 27.76 19.11 7.03
C SER A 306 27.82 17.75 7.75
N GLU A 307 26.79 16.94 7.55
CA GLU A 307 26.73 15.56 8.05
C GLU A 307 27.33 14.58 7.03
N THR A 308 28.07 13.60 7.54
CA THR A 308 28.47 12.42 6.78
C THR A 308 27.58 11.25 7.16
N ASN A 309 27.19 10.46 6.16
CA ASN A 309 26.29 9.33 6.29
C ASN A 309 27.00 8.06 5.83
N PHE A 310 26.89 6.99 6.61
CA PHE A 310 27.44 5.67 6.28
C PHE A 310 26.32 4.63 6.27
N GLY A 311 25.92 4.23 5.06
CA GLY A 311 24.91 3.19 4.85
C GLY A 311 25.46 1.79 5.11
N ILE A 312 24.71 0.99 5.85
CA ILE A 312 25.08 -0.36 6.27
C ILE A 312 23.97 -1.31 5.82
N PHE A 313 24.29 -2.22 4.89
CA PHE A 313 23.36 -3.27 4.47
C PHE A 313 23.42 -4.47 5.42
N MET A 314 22.26 -5.06 5.71
CA MET A 314 22.09 -6.10 6.71
C MET A 314 21.16 -7.21 6.24
N ASP A 315 21.32 -8.39 6.82
CA ASP A 315 20.38 -9.50 6.66
C ASP A 315 19.13 -9.28 7.52
N GLY A 316 17.99 -9.15 6.84
CA GLY A 316 16.68 -8.93 7.44
C GLY A 316 16.02 -10.19 8.01
N ARG A 317 16.51 -11.41 7.71
CA ARG A 317 15.88 -12.67 8.17
C ARG A 317 15.73 -12.76 9.68
N LEU A 318 16.73 -12.30 10.44
CA LEU A 318 16.71 -12.32 11.90
C LEU A 318 15.99 -11.11 12.52
N ARG A 319 15.55 -10.16 11.67
CA ARG A 319 14.84 -8.92 12.02
C ARG A 319 13.37 -8.97 11.63
N THR A 320 12.86 -10.15 11.29
CA THR A 320 11.43 -10.39 11.08
C THR A 320 10.78 -10.83 12.39
N ASN A 321 9.49 -10.58 12.55
CA ASN A 321 8.72 -11.08 13.67
C ASN A 321 7.36 -11.65 13.19
N PRO A 322 7.18 -12.99 13.20
CA PRO A 322 8.12 -14.00 13.71
C PRO A 322 9.40 -14.12 12.86
N LYS A 323 10.47 -14.65 13.46
CA LYS A 323 11.76 -14.85 12.78
C LYS A 323 11.63 -15.91 11.68
N ILE A 324 12.11 -15.60 10.49
CA ILE A 324 12.17 -16.56 9.37
C ILE A 324 13.47 -17.36 9.37
N HIS A 325 13.49 -18.48 8.65
CA HIS A 325 14.65 -19.34 8.54
C HIS A 325 15.92 -18.56 8.11
N PRO A 326 17.08 -18.71 8.79
CA PRO A 326 18.30 -17.95 8.46
C PRO A 326 18.86 -18.16 7.06
N GLU A 327 18.49 -19.27 6.40
CA GLU A 327 18.84 -19.56 5.00
C GLU A 327 17.65 -19.42 4.04
N ALA A 328 16.54 -18.78 4.44
CA ALA A 328 15.39 -18.55 3.56
C ALA A 328 15.83 -17.97 2.21
N LEU A 329 15.36 -18.54 1.10
CA LEU A 329 15.75 -18.09 -0.24
C LEU A 329 14.97 -16.83 -0.59
N GLY A 330 15.63 -15.88 -1.26
CA GLY A 330 15.05 -14.58 -1.61
C GLY A 330 15.95 -13.42 -1.20
N CYS A 331 15.52 -12.20 -1.52
CA CYS A 331 16.19 -10.98 -1.05
C CYS A 331 15.50 -10.46 0.22
N PHE A 332 16.20 -10.50 1.35
CA PHE A 332 15.75 -9.94 2.63
C PHE A 332 16.71 -8.84 3.10
N MET A 333 17.33 -8.14 2.15
CA MET A 333 18.30 -7.10 2.45
C MET A 333 17.59 -5.84 2.96
N THR A 334 18.02 -5.34 4.10
CA THR A 334 17.62 -4.05 4.67
C THR A 334 18.86 -3.18 4.87
N CYS A 335 18.69 -1.90 5.20
CA CYS A 335 19.79 -1.00 5.51
C CYS A 335 19.50 -0.09 6.70
N CYS A 336 20.57 0.44 7.28
CA CYS A 336 20.50 1.57 8.20
C CYS A 336 21.64 2.54 7.90
N THR A 337 21.57 3.74 8.48
CA THR A 337 22.58 4.78 8.28
C THR A 337 23.14 5.23 9.62
N ALA A 338 24.47 5.24 9.73
CA ALA A 338 25.15 5.94 10.81
C ALA A 338 25.52 7.35 10.34
N THR A 339 25.18 8.36 11.15
CA THR A 339 25.33 9.77 10.79
C THR A 339 26.12 10.52 11.86
N VAL A 340 27.01 11.41 11.44
CA VAL A 340 27.72 12.32 12.34
C VAL A 340 28.22 13.54 11.57
N SER A 341 28.37 14.68 12.25
CA SER A 341 29.07 15.84 11.70
C SER A 341 30.48 15.47 11.25
N LEU A 342 30.85 15.89 10.03
CA LEU A 342 32.19 15.68 9.45
C LEU A 342 33.29 16.25 10.35
N ARG A 343 33.08 17.46 10.89
CA ARG A 343 34.01 18.11 11.84
C ARG A 343 34.20 17.27 13.10
N LYS A 344 33.11 16.72 13.64
CA LYS A 344 33.15 15.88 14.85
C LYS A 344 33.93 14.58 14.58
N MET A 345 33.66 13.92 13.45
CA MET A 345 34.35 12.70 13.03
C MET A 345 35.87 12.87 12.91
N LEU A 346 36.32 13.88 12.17
CA LEU A 346 37.74 14.03 11.85
C LEU A 346 38.54 14.70 12.97
N GLY A 347 37.90 15.60 13.74
CA GLY A 347 38.58 16.41 14.74
C GLY A 347 38.53 15.90 16.19
N ARG A 348 37.50 15.14 16.58
CA ARG A 348 37.28 14.80 18.00
C ARG A 348 37.09 13.31 18.26
N LEU A 349 36.35 12.62 17.41
CA LEU A 349 35.99 11.22 17.66
C LEU A 349 37.17 10.29 17.40
N ASN A 350 37.33 9.29 18.26
CA ASN A 350 38.24 8.19 18.03
C ASN A 350 37.52 7.03 17.32
N ILE A 351 38.24 5.93 17.07
CA ILE A 351 37.67 4.77 16.37
C ILE A 351 36.60 4.06 17.20
N ALA A 352 36.70 4.06 18.53
CA ALA A 352 35.70 3.48 19.42
C ALA A 352 34.38 4.27 19.36
N ASP A 353 34.45 5.60 19.39
CA ASP A 353 33.26 6.46 19.26
C ASP A 353 32.50 6.17 17.96
N LEU A 354 33.21 6.09 16.83
CA LEU A 354 32.60 5.78 15.52
C LEU A 354 32.06 4.35 15.46
N SER A 355 32.75 3.38 16.07
CA SER A 355 32.29 1.99 16.15
C SER A 355 31.01 1.85 16.98
N VAL A 356 30.90 2.64 18.05
CA VAL A 356 29.68 2.75 18.86
C VAL A 356 28.53 3.32 18.03
N LEU A 357 28.76 4.38 17.23
CA LEU A 357 27.72 4.92 16.34
C LEU A 357 27.24 3.89 15.32
N VAL A 358 28.16 3.18 14.67
CA VAL A 358 27.83 2.09 13.74
C VAL A 358 27.00 1.01 14.42
N ARG A 359 27.40 0.56 15.62
CA ARG A 359 26.65 -0.44 16.38
C ARG A 359 25.27 0.06 16.79
N LYS A 360 25.14 1.32 17.21
CA LYS A 360 23.83 1.91 17.56
C LYS A 360 22.90 1.96 16.34
N ALA A 361 23.39 2.33 15.17
CA ALA A 361 22.61 2.31 13.94
C ALA A 361 22.18 0.89 13.54
N VAL A 362 23.04 -0.11 13.73
CA VAL A 362 22.66 -1.52 13.50
C VAL A 362 21.62 -1.98 14.53
N ALA A 363 21.80 -1.62 15.80
CA ALA A 363 20.92 -2.00 16.89
C ALA A 363 19.54 -1.32 16.81
N SER A 364 19.44 -0.11 16.25
CA SER A 364 18.14 0.55 16.05
C SER A 364 17.24 -0.18 15.06
N THR A 365 17.80 -1.05 14.22
CA THR A 365 17.00 -1.93 13.34
C THR A 365 16.55 -3.22 14.03
N GLU A 366 16.97 -3.48 15.27
CA GLU A 366 16.48 -4.63 16.03
C GLU A 366 15.04 -4.35 16.47
N GLY A 367 14.08 -5.06 15.89
CA GLY A 367 12.65 -4.91 16.20
C GLY A 367 11.88 -4.01 15.23
N HIS A 368 12.57 -3.22 14.39
CA HIS A 368 11.95 -2.65 13.17
C HIS A 368 11.79 -3.79 12.16
N SER A 369 10.54 -4.14 11.88
CA SER A 369 10.24 -5.38 11.17
C SER A 369 10.38 -5.18 9.67
N ILE A 370 11.05 -6.10 8.98
CA ILE A 370 10.95 -6.21 7.51
C ILE A 370 9.48 -6.29 7.06
N CYS A 371 8.59 -6.78 7.96
CA CYS A 371 7.16 -6.82 7.75
C CYS A 371 6.55 -5.41 7.64
N ASP A 372 7.09 -4.40 8.32
CA ASP A 372 6.59 -3.02 8.22
C ASP A 372 6.98 -2.38 6.89
N VAL A 373 8.22 -2.61 6.42
CA VAL A 373 8.61 -2.24 5.05
C VAL A 373 7.77 -3.01 4.02
N ALA A 374 7.51 -4.30 4.24
CA ALA A 374 6.64 -5.08 3.37
C ALA A 374 5.21 -4.52 3.35
N ALA A 375 4.68 -4.09 4.50
CA ALA A 375 3.38 -3.43 4.60
C ALA A 375 3.40 -2.09 3.88
N LEU A 376 4.46 -1.28 4.01
CA LEU A 376 4.63 -0.02 3.29
C LEU A 376 4.55 -0.24 1.77
N VAL A 377 5.28 -1.23 1.25
CA VAL A 377 5.25 -1.56 -0.18
C VAL A 377 3.87 -2.05 -0.60
N LYS A 378 3.25 -2.91 0.21
CA LYS A 378 1.92 -3.44 -0.06
C LYS A 378 0.88 -2.32 -0.08
N ASN A 379 0.91 -1.38 0.86
CA ASN A 379 0.04 -0.19 0.91
C ASN A 379 0.09 0.64 -0.39
N GLN A 380 1.22 0.62 -1.13
CA GLN A 380 1.32 1.25 -2.46
C GLN A 380 0.62 0.45 -3.59
N GLU A 381 0.22 -0.79 -3.34
CA GLU A 381 -0.54 -1.67 -4.25
C GLU A 381 -2.06 -1.50 -4.11
N HIS A 382 -2.57 -0.67 -3.19
CA HIS A 382 -4.00 -0.50 -2.91
C HIS A 382 -4.62 0.77 -3.56
N PRO A 383 -4.85 0.83 -4.87
CA PRO A 383 -6.10 1.45 -5.29
C PRO A 383 -7.22 0.49 -4.86
N THR A 384 -8.18 0.99 -4.09
CA THR A 384 -9.43 0.28 -3.76
C THR A 384 -9.94 -0.45 -4.99
N ARG A 385 -10.10 -1.76 -4.90
CA ARG A 385 -10.62 -2.58 -6.00
C ARG A 385 -12.07 -2.88 -5.71
N PHE A 386 -12.93 -2.60 -6.67
CA PHE A 386 -14.29 -3.12 -6.68
C PHE A 386 -14.43 -4.16 -7.79
N GLN A 387 -15.19 -5.21 -7.53
CA GLN A 387 -15.63 -6.18 -8.53
C GLN A 387 -16.49 -5.49 -9.59
N GLU A 388 -16.72 -6.18 -10.70
CA GLU A 388 -17.74 -5.73 -11.64
C GLU A 388 -19.08 -5.63 -10.93
N GLN A 389 -19.83 -4.56 -11.20
CA GLN A 389 -21.12 -4.35 -10.58
C GLN A 389 -22.04 -5.56 -10.75
N GLU A 390 -22.73 -5.93 -9.67
CA GLU A 390 -23.97 -6.70 -9.76
C GLU A 390 -25.15 -5.74 -9.81
N THR A 391 -26.20 -6.10 -10.54
CA THR A 391 -27.36 -5.21 -10.73
C THR A 391 -28.65 -5.93 -10.38
N PHE A 392 -29.47 -5.30 -9.56
CA PHE A 392 -30.76 -5.83 -9.12
C PHE A 392 -31.88 -4.88 -9.55
N THR A 393 -32.94 -5.41 -10.16
CA THR A 393 -34.12 -4.60 -10.51
C THR A 393 -34.83 -4.15 -9.24
N THR A 394 -35.14 -2.86 -9.15
CA THR A 394 -35.97 -2.26 -8.10
C THR A 394 -37.35 -1.91 -8.66
N GLY A 395 -37.71 -0.63 -8.74
CA GLY A 395 -38.89 -0.09 -9.44
C GLY A 395 -38.52 1.05 -10.40
N PHE A 396 -39.52 1.82 -10.80
CA PHE A 396 -39.39 2.94 -11.73
C PHE A 396 -38.87 4.21 -11.04
N LEU A 397 -37.84 4.82 -11.63
CA LEU A 397 -37.15 6.02 -11.13
C LEU A 397 -36.68 5.87 -9.67
N PRO A 398 -35.80 4.90 -9.37
CA PRO A 398 -35.22 4.84 -8.04
C PRO A 398 -34.43 6.13 -7.77
N PHE A 399 -34.59 6.69 -6.58
CA PHE A 399 -34.02 8.00 -6.25
C PHE A 399 -32.92 7.90 -5.20
N ASP A 400 -33.17 7.17 -4.13
CA ASP A 400 -32.24 7.04 -3.02
C ASP A 400 -32.12 5.61 -2.53
N VAL A 401 -31.05 5.31 -1.82
CA VAL A 401 -30.72 3.98 -1.29
C VAL A 401 -30.07 4.09 0.08
N THR A 402 -30.44 3.21 0.99
CA THR A 402 -29.76 3.07 2.29
C THR A 402 -29.67 1.60 2.71
N VAL A 403 -28.91 1.35 3.76
CA VAL A 403 -28.51 0.01 4.22
C VAL A 403 -28.92 -0.18 5.68
N GLY A 404 -29.41 -1.37 6.03
CA GLY A 404 -29.78 -1.75 7.39
C GLY A 404 -29.97 -3.27 7.51
N ASP A 405 -30.09 -3.81 8.71
CA ASP A 405 -30.44 -5.22 8.94
C ASP A 405 -31.92 -5.31 9.34
N PHE A 406 -32.82 -5.50 8.36
CA PHE A 406 -34.28 -5.44 8.59
C PHE A 406 -34.86 -6.77 9.07
N ASN A 407 -34.07 -7.84 9.11
CA ASN A 407 -34.50 -9.17 9.54
C ASN A 407 -33.72 -9.72 10.75
N GLY A 408 -32.74 -8.96 11.27
CA GLY A 408 -31.94 -9.27 12.44
C GLY A 408 -30.96 -10.42 12.23
N ASP A 409 -30.56 -10.73 11.00
CA ASP A 409 -29.66 -11.84 10.68
C ASP A 409 -28.17 -11.48 10.68
N GLY A 410 -27.87 -10.20 10.92
CA GLY A 410 -26.52 -9.63 10.98
C GLY A 410 -25.90 -9.35 9.61
N ARG A 411 -26.66 -9.43 8.52
CA ARG A 411 -26.20 -9.13 7.16
C ARG A 411 -26.80 -7.81 6.70
N PRO A 412 -26.05 -6.97 5.98
CA PRO A 412 -26.61 -5.74 5.43
C PRO A 412 -27.65 -6.03 4.33
N ASP A 413 -28.84 -5.46 4.50
CA ASP A 413 -29.91 -5.40 3.52
C ASP A 413 -29.94 -4.03 2.85
N ILE A 414 -30.59 -3.95 1.69
CA ILE A 414 -30.77 -2.68 0.95
C ILE A 414 -32.23 -2.26 0.97
N VAL A 415 -32.50 -0.97 1.16
CA VAL A 415 -33.78 -0.36 0.81
C VAL A 415 -33.58 0.73 -0.24
N ALA A 416 -34.42 0.74 -1.27
CA ALA A 416 -34.41 1.76 -2.32
C ALA A 416 -35.80 2.39 -2.50
N THR A 417 -35.86 3.72 -2.60
CA THR A 417 -37.09 4.45 -2.93
C THR A 417 -37.32 4.47 -4.42
N ASN A 418 -38.57 4.27 -4.86
CA ASN A 418 -38.97 4.29 -6.26
C ASN A 418 -39.99 5.40 -6.48
N LEU A 419 -39.49 6.55 -6.91
CA LEU A 419 -40.26 7.78 -7.05
C LEU A 419 -41.43 7.62 -8.03
N GLY A 420 -41.22 6.85 -9.10
CA GLY A 420 -42.21 6.60 -10.14
C GLY A 420 -43.33 5.62 -9.74
N ASP A 421 -43.05 4.71 -8.81
CA ASP A 421 -43.99 3.67 -8.38
C ASP A 421 -44.70 3.99 -7.06
N ASN A 422 -44.21 4.99 -6.31
CA ASN A 422 -44.66 5.31 -4.95
C ASN A 422 -44.42 4.15 -3.98
N THR A 423 -43.28 3.48 -4.11
CA THR A 423 -42.89 2.34 -3.27
C THR A 423 -41.49 2.48 -2.72
N VAL A 424 -41.22 1.72 -1.67
CA VAL A 424 -39.86 1.28 -1.33
C VAL A 424 -39.73 -0.20 -1.63
N ASN A 425 -38.55 -0.60 -2.06
CA ASN A 425 -38.22 -1.99 -2.32
C ASN A 425 -37.06 -2.40 -1.41
N VAL A 426 -37.21 -3.55 -0.75
CA VAL A 426 -36.27 -4.08 0.25
C VAL A 426 -35.65 -5.37 -0.28
N PHE A 427 -34.32 -5.44 -0.24
CA PHE A 427 -33.51 -6.57 -0.68
C PHE A 427 -32.79 -7.16 0.52
N LEU A 428 -33.20 -8.36 0.95
CA LEU A 428 -32.55 -9.01 2.09
C LEU A 428 -31.22 -9.64 1.67
N GLY A 429 -30.14 -9.27 2.34
CA GLY A 429 -28.78 -9.69 2.06
C GLY A 429 -28.57 -11.17 2.33
N THR A 430 -27.85 -11.85 1.44
CA THR A 430 -27.43 -13.24 1.67
C THR A 430 -26.04 -13.33 2.29
N GLY A 431 -25.39 -12.21 2.60
CA GLY A 431 -24.03 -12.16 3.20
C GLY A 431 -22.94 -12.75 2.30
N SER A 432 -23.18 -12.76 0.99
CA SER A 432 -22.22 -13.19 -0.03
C SER A 432 -22.11 -12.15 -1.15
N GLY A 433 -22.62 -10.94 -0.93
CA GLY A 433 -22.81 -9.91 -1.94
C GLY A 433 -24.05 -10.08 -2.83
N SER A 434 -24.85 -11.14 -2.62
CA SER A 434 -26.12 -11.36 -3.32
C SER A 434 -27.32 -11.05 -2.42
N PHE A 435 -28.51 -10.92 -3.02
CA PHE A 435 -29.74 -10.57 -2.33
C PHE A 435 -30.89 -11.51 -2.67
N GLN A 436 -31.81 -11.68 -1.73
CA GLN A 436 -33.10 -12.32 -1.98
C GLN A 436 -33.93 -11.51 -2.98
N PRO A 437 -34.95 -12.12 -3.62
CA PRO A 437 -35.91 -11.37 -4.42
C PRO A 437 -36.50 -10.21 -3.61
N GLN A 438 -36.50 -9.02 -4.22
CA GLN A 438 -37.02 -7.82 -3.57
C GLN A 438 -38.47 -7.98 -3.10
N THR A 439 -38.77 -7.34 -1.97
CA THR A 439 -40.15 -7.15 -1.50
C THR A 439 -40.52 -5.67 -1.62
N THR A 440 -41.73 -5.40 -2.10
CA THR A 440 -42.21 -4.04 -2.40
C THR A 440 -43.24 -3.59 -1.38
N PHE A 441 -43.08 -2.39 -0.84
CA PHE A 441 -44.02 -1.80 0.12
C PHE A 441 -44.51 -0.43 -0.39
N PRO A 442 -45.82 -0.14 -0.29
CA PRO A 442 -46.36 1.14 -0.72
C PRO A 442 -45.92 2.26 0.23
N THR A 443 -45.79 3.46 -0.33
CA THR A 443 -45.52 4.71 0.40
C THR A 443 -46.54 5.78 -0.02
N GLY A 444 -46.30 7.03 0.37
CA GLY A 444 -46.96 8.21 -0.19
C GLY A 444 -46.45 8.54 -1.59
N THR A 445 -46.96 9.62 -2.17
CA THR A 445 -46.62 9.98 -3.56
C THR A 445 -45.23 10.57 -3.68
N LEU A 446 -44.47 10.14 -4.69
CA LEU A 446 -43.13 10.62 -5.02
C LEU A 446 -42.13 10.50 -3.85
N PRO A 447 -41.85 9.28 -3.35
CA PRO A 447 -40.82 9.09 -2.35
C PRO A 447 -39.44 9.43 -2.92
N ALA A 448 -38.68 10.27 -2.22
CA ALA A 448 -37.33 10.70 -2.61
C ALA A 448 -36.29 10.14 -1.65
N GLY A 449 -35.80 10.90 -0.67
CA GLY A 449 -34.87 10.42 0.35
C GLY A 449 -35.43 9.34 1.27
N VAL A 450 -34.54 8.49 1.80
CA VAL A 450 -34.83 7.40 2.73
C VAL A 450 -33.83 7.33 3.88
N ALA A 451 -34.32 7.12 5.09
CA ALA A 451 -33.51 6.79 6.25
C ALA A 451 -34.13 5.61 7.01
N VAL A 452 -33.34 5.02 7.90
CA VAL A 452 -33.73 3.86 8.70
C VAL A 452 -33.39 4.09 10.16
N GLY A 453 -34.19 3.52 11.05
CA GLY A 453 -34.02 3.69 12.49
C GLY A 453 -35.09 2.95 13.28
N GLU A 454 -34.97 2.98 14.60
CA GLU A 454 -35.90 2.37 15.55
C GLU A 454 -36.83 3.49 16.07
N PHE A 455 -38.07 3.61 15.57
CA PHE A 455 -38.96 4.72 15.92
C PHE A 455 -39.98 4.38 17.02
N ASN A 456 -40.11 3.13 17.44
CA ASN A 456 -41.20 2.67 18.31
C ASN A 456 -40.79 1.86 19.56
N GLY A 457 -39.49 1.68 19.82
CA GLY A 457 -38.94 0.91 20.93
C GLY A 457 -39.05 -0.62 20.84
N ASP A 458 -39.41 -1.21 19.70
CA ASP A 458 -39.59 -2.66 19.55
C ASP A 458 -38.33 -3.43 19.15
N GLY A 459 -37.29 -2.72 18.70
CA GLY A 459 -35.98 -3.28 18.37
C GLY A 459 -35.85 -3.79 16.93
N ASP A 460 -36.89 -3.63 16.12
CA ASP A 460 -36.85 -3.87 14.68
C ASP A 460 -36.55 -2.56 13.93
N LEU A 461 -35.78 -2.63 12.83
CA LEU A 461 -35.54 -1.43 12.02
C LEU A 461 -36.78 -1.04 11.23
N ASP A 462 -37.14 0.23 11.31
CA ASP A 462 -38.20 0.89 10.57
C ASP A 462 -37.62 1.70 9.39
N ILE A 463 -38.48 2.06 8.44
CA ILE A 463 -38.14 2.93 7.31
C ILE A 463 -38.88 4.26 7.42
N VAL A 464 -38.16 5.36 7.21
CA VAL A 464 -38.73 6.67 6.91
C VAL A 464 -38.41 7.06 5.47
N THR A 465 -39.41 7.54 4.72
CA THR A 465 -39.17 8.18 3.42
C THR A 465 -39.78 9.57 3.39
N THR A 466 -39.19 10.49 2.63
CA THR A 466 -39.91 11.70 2.22
C THR A 466 -41.02 11.33 1.23
N ASN A 467 -41.98 12.23 1.04
CA ASN A 467 -43.01 12.20 -0.01
C ASN A 467 -43.47 13.63 -0.31
N ASN A 468 -44.28 13.85 -1.33
CA ASN A 468 -44.69 15.20 -1.77
C ASN A 468 -45.35 16.10 -0.69
N VAL A 469 -45.87 15.54 0.41
CA VAL A 469 -46.55 16.29 1.49
C VAL A 469 -45.90 16.14 2.87
N GLY A 470 -44.83 15.36 3.00
CA GLY A 470 -44.17 15.10 4.29
C GLY A 470 -43.33 13.83 4.31
N VAL A 471 -43.49 13.03 5.37
CA VAL A 471 -42.76 11.77 5.54
C VAL A 471 -43.71 10.58 5.71
N ASN A 472 -43.28 9.41 5.24
CA ASN A 472 -43.90 8.12 5.55
C ASN A 472 -43.08 7.34 6.54
N ILE A 473 -43.75 6.68 7.48
CA ILE A 473 -43.14 5.77 8.45
C ILE A 473 -43.71 4.39 8.22
N LEU A 474 -42.83 3.45 7.92
CA LEU A 474 -43.12 2.05 7.73
C LEU A 474 -42.49 1.31 8.90
N LEU A 475 -43.30 0.90 9.87
CA LEU A 475 -42.82 0.18 11.04
C LEU A 475 -42.44 -1.25 10.67
N GLY A 476 -41.24 -1.67 11.06
CA GLY A 476 -40.72 -3.01 10.86
C GLY A 476 -41.48 -4.06 11.65
N THR A 477 -41.26 -5.31 11.28
CA THR A 477 -41.78 -6.48 12.02
C THR A 477 -40.68 -7.52 12.30
N GLY A 478 -39.42 -7.15 12.10
CA GLY A 478 -38.25 -7.99 12.40
C GLY A 478 -37.98 -9.12 11.40
N SER A 479 -38.68 -9.14 10.27
CA SER A 479 -38.54 -10.18 9.24
C SER A 479 -38.32 -9.63 7.83
N GLY A 480 -37.86 -8.37 7.72
CA GLY A 480 -37.80 -7.65 6.44
C GLY A 480 -39.17 -7.25 5.88
N THR A 481 -40.20 -7.23 6.72
CA THR A 481 -41.56 -6.82 6.36
C THR A 481 -42.02 -5.63 7.20
N PHE A 482 -42.94 -4.84 6.64
CA PHE A 482 -43.36 -3.58 7.23
C PHE A 482 -44.88 -3.45 7.32
N GLN A 483 -45.33 -2.71 8.33
CA GLN A 483 -46.72 -2.31 8.50
C GLN A 483 -47.14 -1.30 7.41
N ALA A 484 -48.45 -1.03 7.33
CA ALA A 484 -48.95 -0.01 6.42
C ALA A 484 -48.36 1.37 6.78
N PRO A 485 -47.96 2.19 5.79
CA PRO A 485 -47.28 3.46 6.05
C PRO A 485 -48.19 4.44 6.80
N ALA A 486 -47.68 5.02 7.88
CA ALA A 486 -48.23 6.24 8.47
C ALA A 486 -47.67 7.46 7.72
N THR A 487 -48.44 8.54 7.60
CA THR A 487 -47.98 9.79 6.95
C THR A 487 -48.04 10.94 7.93
N PHE A 488 -46.94 11.68 8.04
CA PHE A 488 -46.83 12.89 8.85
C PHE A 488 -46.51 14.06 7.93
N ALA A 489 -47.32 15.12 8.00
CA ALA A 489 -47.15 16.26 7.10
C ALA A 489 -45.93 17.10 7.48
N ALA A 490 -45.07 17.40 6.50
CA ALA A 490 -43.99 18.37 6.62
C ALA A 490 -44.37 19.66 5.88
N ASP A 491 -43.38 20.51 5.65
CA ASP A 491 -43.49 21.59 4.69
C ASP A 491 -43.44 21.10 3.24
N SER A 492 -43.57 22.01 2.27
CA SER A 492 -43.70 21.65 0.85
C SER A 492 -42.39 21.16 0.24
N GLY A 493 -42.46 20.00 -0.43
CA GLY A 493 -41.39 19.47 -1.28
C GLY A 493 -40.17 18.92 -0.51
N PRO A 494 -40.34 18.06 0.50
CA PRO A 494 -39.20 17.38 1.12
C PRO A 494 -38.49 16.52 0.06
N GLN A 495 -37.17 16.68 -0.04
CA GLN A 495 -36.31 15.94 -1.00
C GLN A 495 -35.52 14.84 -0.31
N ASP A 496 -35.06 15.12 0.92
CA ASP A 496 -34.18 14.25 1.68
C ASP A 496 -34.58 14.18 3.15
N VAL A 497 -34.20 13.11 3.83
CA VAL A 497 -34.54 12.82 5.23
C VAL A 497 -33.37 12.21 5.97
N THR A 498 -33.18 12.63 7.22
CA THR A 498 -32.24 11.99 8.16
C THR A 498 -32.86 11.91 9.55
N VAL A 499 -32.23 11.14 10.43
CA VAL A 499 -32.75 10.82 11.77
C VAL A 499 -31.68 11.02 12.84
N GLY A 500 -32.12 11.33 14.05
CA GLY A 500 -31.25 11.53 15.21
C GLY A 500 -32.09 11.89 16.44
N ASP A 501 -31.50 11.88 17.63
CA ASP A 501 -32.16 12.36 18.85
C ASP A 501 -31.74 13.84 19.08
N PHE A 502 -32.57 14.80 18.67
CA PHE A 502 -32.23 16.24 18.75
C PHE A 502 -32.66 16.88 20.07
N ASN A 503 -33.35 16.15 20.93
CA ASN A 503 -33.84 16.64 22.23
C ASN A 503 -33.37 15.81 23.44
N GLU A 504 -32.51 14.81 23.20
CA GLU A 504 -31.93 13.88 24.18
C GLU A 504 -32.98 13.11 25.01
N ASP A 505 -34.14 12.80 24.41
CA ASP A 505 -35.20 12.04 25.09
C ASP A 505 -35.09 10.52 24.89
N GLY A 506 -34.13 10.08 24.06
CA GLY A 506 -33.85 8.69 23.75
C GLY A 506 -34.70 8.11 22.62
N PHE A 507 -35.52 8.92 21.96
CA PHE A 507 -36.28 8.52 20.78
C PHE A 507 -35.72 9.16 19.51
N LEU A 508 -35.82 8.45 18.38
CA LEU A 508 -35.43 9.02 17.10
C LEU A 508 -36.44 10.06 16.63
N ASP A 509 -35.91 11.22 16.29
CA ASP A 509 -36.57 12.31 15.60
C ASP A 509 -36.24 12.27 14.10
N ILE A 510 -36.96 13.08 13.31
CA ILE A 510 -36.77 13.16 11.86
C ILE A 510 -36.49 14.60 11.43
N VAL A 511 -35.56 14.77 10.50
CA VAL A 511 -35.27 16.05 9.85
C VAL A 511 -35.43 15.91 8.34
N THR A 512 -36.13 16.85 7.69
CA THR A 512 -36.27 16.89 6.21
C THR A 512 -35.75 18.17 5.59
N ALA A 513 -35.13 18.07 4.41
CA ALA A 513 -34.80 19.22 3.55
C ALA A 513 -35.97 19.53 2.59
N ASN A 514 -36.59 20.70 2.72
CA ASN A 514 -37.81 21.07 1.98
C ASN A 514 -37.53 22.13 0.91
N SER A 515 -37.38 21.69 -0.34
CA SER A 515 -37.01 22.55 -1.47
C SER A 515 -38.12 23.53 -1.86
N GLY A 516 -39.39 23.18 -1.62
CA GLY A 516 -40.54 23.96 -2.08
C GLY A 516 -40.71 25.32 -1.39
N ILE A 517 -40.22 25.46 -0.16
CA ILE A 517 -40.31 26.72 0.62
C ILE A 517 -39.01 27.12 1.35
N ASN A 518 -37.86 26.58 0.97
CA ASN A 518 -36.55 26.93 1.54
C ASN A 518 -36.47 26.69 3.07
N SER A 519 -36.90 25.50 3.51
CA SER A 519 -36.99 25.19 4.95
C SER A 519 -36.47 23.81 5.29
N VAL A 520 -36.30 23.58 6.59
CA VAL A 520 -36.11 22.26 7.19
C VAL A 520 -37.28 22.00 8.15
N SER A 521 -37.83 20.78 8.16
CA SER A 521 -38.82 20.36 9.16
C SER A 521 -38.18 19.41 10.16
N VAL A 522 -38.41 19.62 11.46
CA VAL A 522 -37.94 18.75 12.55
C VAL A 522 -39.14 18.14 13.27
N PHE A 523 -39.23 16.81 13.26
CA PHE A 523 -40.29 16.04 13.88
C PHE A 523 -39.75 15.37 15.14
N LEU A 524 -40.20 15.82 16.31
CA LEU A 524 -39.82 15.16 17.56
C LEU A 524 -40.59 13.85 17.73
N GLY A 525 -39.86 12.76 17.92
CA GLY A 525 -40.36 11.42 18.15
C GLY A 525 -41.12 11.32 19.46
N THR A 526 -41.95 10.28 19.57
CA THR A 526 -42.66 9.94 20.81
C THR A 526 -42.32 8.53 21.31
N GLY A 527 -41.40 7.83 20.62
CA GLY A 527 -41.04 6.44 20.90
C GLY A 527 -42.14 5.42 20.61
N SER A 528 -43.13 5.78 19.78
CA SER A 528 -44.26 4.90 19.43
C SER A 528 -44.52 4.81 17.92
N GLY A 529 -43.56 5.24 17.10
CA GLY A 529 -43.74 5.44 15.66
C GLY A 529 -44.60 6.65 15.31
N SER A 530 -44.87 7.53 16.29
CA SER A 530 -45.62 8.79 16.13
C SER A 530 -44.76 10.00 16.44
N PHE A 531 -45.10 11.14 15.84
CA PHE A 531 -44.31 12.37 15.93
C PHE A 531 -45.17 13.56 16.38
N GLN A 532 -44.53 14.52 17.05
CA GLN A 532 -45.13 15.82 17.34
C GLN A 532 -45.35 16.63 16.06
N ALA A 533 -46.09 17.74 16.17
CA ALA A 533 -46.18 18.68 15.05
C ALA A 533 -44.77 19.23 14.74
N PRO A 534 -44.34 19.24 13.47
CA PRO A 534 -42.98 19.61 13.14
C PRO A 534 -42.69 21.08 13.41
N ALA A 535 -41.47 21.36 13.83
CA ALA A 535 -40.91 22.71 13.80
C ALA A 535 -40.37 23.03 12.40
N THR A 536 -40.70 24.20 11.88
CA THR A 536 -40.17 24.70 10.61
C THR A 536 -39.00 25.64 10.86
N LEU A 537 -37.84 25.34 10.29
CA LEU A 537 -36.62 26.13 10.37
C LEU A 537 -36.29 26.73 9.00
N LEU A 538 -35.69 27.91 8.99
CA LEU A 538 -35.20 28.51 7.74
C LEU A 538 -33.93 27.81 7.28
N ALA A 539 -33.87 27.49 5.99
CA ALA A 539 -32.68 26.94 5.33
C ALA A 539 -32.14 27.93 4.28
N GLY A 540 -31.21 27.48 3.43
CA GLY A 540 -30.82 28.23 2.23
C GLY A 540 -31.84 28.04 1.10
N ALA A 541 -31.55 28.58 -0.08
CA ALA A 541 -32.45 28.46 -1.22
C ALA A 541 -32.46 27.02 -1.79
N SER A 542 -33.65 26.43 -1.91
CA SER A 542 -33.87 25.08 -2.44
C SER A 542 -32.98 24.01 -1.78
N PRO A 543 -33.12 23.74 -0.48
CA PRO A 543 -32.41 22.66 0.18
C PRO A 543 -32.82 21.32 -0.43
N VAL A 544 -31.84 20.49 -0.80
CA VAL A 544 -32.08 19.21 -1.49
C VAL A 544 -31.49 18.00 -0.76
N ALA A 545 -30.49 18.20 0.11
CA ALA A 545 -29.92 17.15 0.94
C ALA A 545 -29.68 17.63 2.38
N VAL A 546 -29.70 16.70 3.33
CA VAL A 546 -29.52 16.97 4.76
C VAL A 546 -28.67 15.90 5.44
N ALA A 547 -27.75 16.32 6.31
CA ALA A 547 -27.01 15.44 7.21
C ALA A 547 -26.95 16.06 8.61
N VAL A 548 -26.53 15.28 9.60
CA VAL A 548 -26.48 15.69 11.00
C VAL A 548 -25.20 15.24 11.68
N GLY A 549 -24.76 15.99 12.68
CA GLY A 549 -23.55 15.73 13.46
C GLY A 549 -23.32 16.84 14.47
N ASP A 550 -22.45 16.63 15.45
CA ASP A 550 -22.03 17.67 16.41
C ASP A 550 -20.86 18.45 15.81
N PHE A 551 -21.13 19.62 15.21
CA PHE A 551 -20.09 20.43 14.54
C PHE A 551 -19.39 21.42 15.48
N ASN A 552 -19.86 21.54 16.72
CA ASN A 552 -19.33 22.51 17.70
C ASN A 552 -18.81 21.89 19.00
N GLY A 553 -18.87 20.55 19.12
CA GLY A 553 -18.39 19.77 20.25
C GLY A 553 -19.20 19.96 21.54
N ASP A 554 -20.46 20.40 21.45
CA ASP A 554 -21.31 20.63 22.63
C ASP A 554 -22.13 19.40 23.06
N GLY A 555 -22.07 18.31 22.28
CA GLY A 555 -22.76 17.05 22.51
C GLY A 555 -24.15 16.97 21.88
N TYR A 556 -24.65 18.03 21.25
CA TYR A 556 -25.96 18.06 20.61
C TYR A 556 -25.85 17.87 19.09
N LEU A 557 -26.85 17.21 18.50
CA LEU A 557 -26.91 17.09 17.05
C LEU A 557 -27.28 18.42 16.40
N ASP A 558 -26.43 18.84 15.46
CA ASP A 558 -26.67 19.95 14.55
C ASP A 558 -27.14 19.45 13.19
N ILE A 559 -27.66 20.36 12.37
CA ILE A 559 -28.12 20.06 11.01
C ILE A 559 -27.24 20.77 9.98
N VAL A 560 -26.82 20.04 8.93
CA VAL A 560 -26.25 20.61 7.70
C VAL A 560 -27.17 20.37 6.51
N THR A 561 -27.38 21.40 5.68
CA THR A 561 -28.17 21.28 4.43
C THR A 561 -27.35 21.68 3.21
N ALA A 562 -27.45 20.94 2.11
CA ALA A 562 -27.01 21.40 0.79
C ALA A 562 -28.12 22.18 0.07
N ASN A 563 -27.83 23.43 -0.29
CA ASN A 563 -28.80 24.37 -0.86
C ASN A 563 -28.51 24.62 -2.34
N ALA A 564 -29.24 23.93 -3.21
CA ALA A 564 -29.02 23.93 -4.65
C ALA A 564 -29.25 25.32 -5.28
N GLY A 565 -30.13 26.14 -4.69
CA GLY A 565 -30.58 27.41 -5.26
C GLY A 565 -29.62 28.58 -5.05
N ASP A 566 -28.73 28.50 -4.06
CA ASP A 566 -27.78 29.57 -3.72
C ASP A 566 -26.32 29.12 -3.55
N ASN A 567 -26.02 27.84 -3.89
CA ASN A 567 -24.69 27.25 -3.86
C ASN A 567 -24.04 27.30 -2.47
N THR A 568 -24.83 26.98 -1.43
CA THR A 568 -24.36 26.96 -0.05
C THR A 568 -24.54 25.60 0.61
N VAL A 569 -23.74 25.36 1.63
CA VAL A 569 -24.13 24.51 2.75
C VAL A 569 -24.46 25.38 3.95
N ASN A 570 -25.56 25.10 4.64
CA ASN A 570 -25.95 25.82 5.86
C ASN A 570 -25.85 24.92 7.08
N ILE A 571 -25.43 25.50 8.20
CA ILE A 571 -25.31 24.84 9.50
C ILE A 571 -26.28 25.46 10.47
N LEU A 572 -27.14 24.64 11.07
CA LEU A 572 -28.07 25.03 12.11
C LEU A 572 -27.65 24.30 13.39
N LEU A 573 -27.07 25.06 14.32
CA LEU A 573 -26.58 24.49 15.58
C LEU A 573 -27.75 24.14 16.50
N GLY A 574 -27.75 22.90 17.00
CA GLY A 574 -28.69 22.38 17.97
C GLY A 574 -28.55 23.05 19.33
N THR A 575 -29.54 22.83 20.17
CA THR A 575 -29.54 23.31 21.58
C THR A 575 -29.85 22.20 22.58
N GLY A 576 -29.94 20.96 22.11
CA GLY A 576 -30.28 19.78 22.92
C GLY A 576 -31.75 19.69 23.36
N SER A 577 -32.62 20.59 22.88
CA SER A 577 -34.04 20.60 23.25
C SER A 577 -34.97 20.52 22.03
N GLY A 578 -34.47 20.05 20.89
CA GLY A 578 -35.17 20.11 19.60
C GLY A 578 -35.30 21.52 18.99
N ASN A 579 -34.61 22.52 19.55
CA ASN A 579 -34.52 23.87 18.97
C ASN A 579 -33.15 24.11 18.34
N PHE A 580 -33.09 25.02 17.38
CA PHE A 580 -31.88 25.32 16.60
C PHE A 580 -31.62 26.81 16.51
N GLN A 581 -30.34 27.17 16.39
CA GLN A 581 -29.90 28.54 16.12
C GLN A 581 -30.20 28.93 14.67
N ASN A 582 -30.03 30.22 14.35
CA ASN A 582 -30.15 30.68 12.96
C ASN A 582 -29.05 30.03 12.09
N PRO A 583 -29.35 29.71 10.82
CA PRO A 583 -28.40 29.08 9.93
C PRO A 583 -27.19 29.97 9.67
N THR A 584 -26.01 29.36 9.67
CA THR A 584 -24.78 29.96 9.15
C THR A 584 -24.45 29.35 7.80
N SER A 585 -24.14 30.19 6.79
CA SER A 585 -23.96 29.74 5.40
C SER A 585 -22.49 29.74 4.98
N PHE A 586 -22.09 28.67 4.30
CA PHE A 586 -20.77 28.51 3.70
C PHE A 586 -20.91 28.24 2.19
N GLN A 587 -20.07 28.89 1.39
CA GLN A 587 -20.11 28.77 -0.06
C GLN A 587 -19.46 27.46 -0.51
N VAL A 588 -20.12 26.76 -1.41
CA VAL A 588 -19.63 25.54 -2.09
C VAL A 588 -19.63 25.74 -3.61
N GLY A 589 -19.39 24.69 -4.38
CA GLY A 589 -19.55 24.72 -5.84
C GLY A 589 -21.00 24.83 -6.29
N SER A 590 -21.18 24.87 -7.61
CA SER A 590 -22.45 25.13 -8.28
C SER A 590 -23.42 23.96 -8.21
N LEU A 591 -24.67 24.26 -7.83
CA LEU A 591 -25.80 23.35 -7.73
C LEU A 591 -25.48 22.13 -6.83
N PRO A 592 -25.26 22.33 -5.52
CA PRO A 592 -24.97 21.23 -4.63
C PRO A 592 -26.17 20.28 -4.49
N GLN A 593 -25.94 18.97 -4.57
CA GLN A 593 -27.01 17.95 -4.62
C GLN A 593 -26.99 16.95 -3.46
N GLY A 594 -25.81 16.67 -2.90
CA GLY A 594 -25.62 15.74 -1.80
C GLY A 594 -24.68 16.32 -0.76
N VAL A 595 -24.81 15.85 0.48
CA VAL A 595 -23.96 16.24 1.61
C VAL A 595 -23.67 15.02 2.47
N ALA A 596 -22.44 14.89 2.94
CA ALA A 596 -22.03 13.91 3.94
C ALA A 596 -21.03 14.56 4.92
N VAL A 597 -20.84 13.93 6.08
CA VAL A 597 -20.03 14.46 7.18
C VAL A 597 -19.07 13.40 7.71
N GLY A 598 -17.91 13.82 8.18
CA GLY A 598 -16.89 12.93 8.75
C GLY A 598 -15.60 13.67 9.04
N ASP A 599 -14.70 13.08 9.82
CA ASP A 599 -13.37 13.65 10.09
C ASP A 599 -12.38 13.21 9.00
N PHE A 600 -12.07 14.10 8.04
CA PHE A 600 -11.18 13.80 6.91
C PHE A 600 -9.71 14.11 7.19
N ASN A 601 -9.39 14.77 8.31
CA ASN A 601 -8.03 15.21 8.64
C ASN A 601 -7.49 14.64 9.98
N GLY A 602 -8.30 13.87 10.70
CA GLY A 602 -7.98 13.21 11.94
C GLY A 602 -7.84 14.15 13.15
N ASP A 603 -8.41 15.35 13.10
CA ASP A 603 -8.32 16.33 14.20
C ASP A 603 -9.44 16.19 15.25
N GLY A 604 -10.44 15.36 14.97
CA GLY A 604 -11.57 15.07 15.85
C GLY A 604 -12.77 16.00 15.66
N ASP A 605 -12.67 17.02 14.81
CA ASP A 605 -13.80 17.88 14.44
C ASP A 605 -14.51 17.34 13.19
N LEU A 606 -15.83 17.47 13.11
CA LEU A 606 -16.57 17.03 11.92
C LEU A 606 -16.37 17.99 10.74
N ASP A 607 -15.97 17.42 9.61
CA ASP A 607 -15.87 18.10 8.32
C ASP A 607 -17.12 17.82 7.45
N ILE A 608 -17.25 18.57 6.36
CA ILE A 608 -18.34 18.44 5.40
C ILE A 608 -17.80 18.15 4.00
N VAL A 609 -18.44 17.23 3.29
CA VAL A 609 -18.31 17.08 1.84
C VAL A 609 -19.64 17.36 1.15
N ALA A 610 -19.63 18.12 0.06
CA ALA A 610 -20.79 18.40 -0.78
C ALA A 610 -20.50 18.14 -2.25
N THR A 611 -21.40 17.46 -2.97
CA THR A 611 -21.29 17.26 -4.43
C THR A 611 -21.75 18.49 -5.17
N ASN A 612 -21.02 18.94 -6.19
CA ASN A 612 -21.34 20.12 -7.00
C ASN A 612 -21.71 19.67 -8.41
N PHE A 613 -23.00 19.49 -8.66
CA PHE A 613 -23.50 18.84 -9.88
C PHE A 613 -23.02 19.50 -11.18
N ASN A 614 -23.03 20.84 -11.24
CA ASN A 614 -22.66 21.56 -12.46
C ASN A 614 -21.14 21.69 -12.65
N ASP A 615 -20.38 21.62 -11.56
CA ASP A 615 -18.93 21.82 -11.60
C ASP A 615 -18.16 20.51 -11.77
N ASN A 616 -18.82 19.36 -11.67
CA ASN A 616 -18.19 18.02 -11.68
C ASN A 616 -17.10 17.89 -10.61
N THR A 617 -17.40 18.41 -9.42
CA THR A 617 -16.47 18.42 -8.27
C THR A 617 -17.20 18.06 -6.98
N VAL A 618 -16.43 17.75 -5.95
CA VAL A 618 -16.88 17.81 -4.55
C VAL A 618 -16.17 18.96 -3.84
N SER A 619 -16.89 19.64 -2.95
CA SER A 619 -16.37 20.63 -2.00
C SER A 619 -16.12 19.96 -0.67
N VAL A 620 -14.94 20.12 -0.08
CA VAL A 620 -14.61 19.65 1.27
C VAL A 620 -14.32 20.86 2.15
N LEU A 621 -15.05 20.96 3.26
CA LEU A 621 -14.94 22.06 4.22
C LEU A 621 -14.47 21.45 5.54
N LEU A 622 -13.24 21.78 5.94
CA LEU A 622 -12.69 21.30 7.20
C LEU A 622 -13.26 22.07 8.38
N GLY A 623 -13.74 21.34 9.38
CA GLY A 623 -14.29 21.84 10.63
C GLY A 623 -13.26 22.61 11.45
N THR A 624 -13.76 23.36 12.43
CA THR A 624 -12.92 24.07 13.42
C THR A 624 -13.35 23.78 14.85
N GLY A 625 -14.28 22.83 15.02
CA GLY A 625 -14.84 22.44 16.32
C GLY A 625 -15.75 23.49 16.96
N SER A 626 -16.16 24.52 16.21
CA SER A 626 -17.02 25.61 16.74
C SER A 626 -18.24 25.89 15.87
N GLY A 627 -18.64 24.95 15.00
CA GLY A 627 -19.65 25.18 13.96
C GLY A 627 -19.21 26.13 12.83
N SER A 628 -17.90 26.39 12.73
CA SER A 628 -17.29 27.14 11.62
C SER A 628 -16.36 26.24 10.81
N PHE A 629 -16.10 26.64 9.56
CA PHE A 629 -15.35 25.84 8.60
C PHE A 629 -14.28 26.67 7.90
N GLN A 630 -13.19 25.99 7.53
CA GLN A 630 -12.18 26.54 6.63
C GLN A 630 -12.78 26.79 5.23
N PRO A 631 -12.13 27.63 4.40
CA PRO A 631 -12.52 27.75 3.00
C PRO A 631 -12.53 26.38 2.30
N GLN A 632 -13.51 26.16 1.41
CA GLN A 632 -13.64 24.91 0.69
C GLN A 632 -12.35 24.54 -0.08
N ALA A 633 -11.95 23.28 0.04
CA ALA A 633 -11.10 22.61 -0.93
C ALA A 633 -11.99 21.93 -1.99
N THR A 634 -11.53 21.87 -3.23
CA THR A 634 -12.32 21.32 -4.34
C THR A 634 -11.57 20.18 -5.01
N PHE A 635 -12.25 19.05 -5.22
CA PHE A 635 -11.69 17.87 -5.86
C PHE A 635 -12.55 17.45 -7.06
N THR A 636 -11.91 17.11 -8.18
CA THR A 636 -12.63 16.69 -9.40
C THR A 636 -13.18 15.28 -9.24
N VAL A 637 -14.45 15.11 -9.63
CA VAL A 637 -15.14 13.81 -9.72
C VAL A 637 -15.68 13.59 -11.15
N GLY A 638 -16.52 12.58 -11.36
CA GLY A 638 -17.18 12.35 -12.65
C GLY A 638 -18.29 13.35 -12.93
N ASN A 639 -18.99 13.18 -14.05
CA ASN A 639 -19.95 14.19 -14.50
C ASN A 639 -21.28 14.14 -13.71
N GLY A 640 -21.76 15.31 -13.26
CA GLY A 640 -23.04 15.45 -12.56
C GLY A 640 -23.08 14.69 -11.22
N PRO A 641 -22.13 14.92 -10.29
CA PRO A 641 -22.18 14.25 -9.00
C PRO A 641 -23.46 14.63 -8.25
N SER A 642 -24.18 13.64 -7.73
CA SER A 642 -25.48 13.78 -7.09
C SER A 642 -25.39 13.31 -5.63
N GLY A 643 -25.43 12.01 -5.38
CA GLY A 643 -25.20 11.41 -4.06
C GLY A 643 -23.73 11.36 -3.66
N VAL A 644 -23.47 11.37 -2.35
CA VAL A 644 -22.15 11.19 -1.74
C VAL A 644 -22.27 10.35 -0.48
N ALA A 645 -21.28 9.48 -0.27
CA ALA A 645 -21.08 8.78 0.98
C ALA A 645 -19.58 8.78 1.34
N VAL A 646 -19.27 8.53 2.62
CA VAL A 646 -17.91 8.53 3.14
C VAL A 646 -17.65 7.29 3.98
N GLY A 647 -16.45 6.74 3.88
CA GLY A 647 -16.04 5.52 4.57
C GLY A 647 -14.60 5.16 4.24
N ASP A 648 -13.96 4.33 5.05
CA ASP A 648 -12.60 3.84 4.78
C ASP A 648 -12.68 2.63 3.83
N PHE A 649 -12.39 2.83 2.54
CA PHE A 649 -12.48 1.76 1.53
C PHE A 649 -11.20 0.94 1.39
N ASN A 650 -10.06 1.46 1.89
CA ASN A 650 -8.75 0.83 1.71
C ASN A 650 -8.15 0.28 3.01
N GLY A 651 -8.81 0.50 4.15
CA GLY A 651 -8.42 0.04 5.48
C GLY A 651 -7.25 0.83 6.09
N ASP A 652 -6.94 2.03 5.59
CA ASP A 652 -5.81 2.83 6.08
C ASP A 652 -6.13 3.65 7.33
N GLY A 653 -7.41 3.73 7.70
CA GLY A 653 -7.93 4.46 8.85
C GLY A 653 -8.33 5.91 8.56
N TYR A 654 -8.29 6.35 7.32
CA TYR A 654 -8.77 7.66 6.89
C TYR A 654 -10.08 7.53 6.10
N LEU A 655 -10.96 8.53 6.23
CA LEU A 655 -12.20 8.55 5.47
C LEU A 655 -11.94 8.88 4.00
N ASP A 656 -12.50 8.06 3.12
CA ASP A 656 -12.55 8.27 1.68
C ASP A 656 -13.92 8.83 1.27
N ILE A 657 -14.01 9.33 0.04
CA ILE A 657 -15.26 9.85 -0.55
C ILE A 657 -15.68 8.96 -1.72
N VAL A 658 -16.96 8.60 -1.79
CA VAL A 658 -17.61 8.11 -3.01
C VAL A 658 -18.67 9.10 -3.49
N ALA A 659 -18.67 9.41 -4.79
CA ALA A 659 -19.67 10.28 -5.43
C ALA A 659 -20.38 9.55 -6.58
N ALA A 660 -21.71 9.59 -6.61
CA ALA A 660 -22.53 9.06 -7.69
C ALA A 660 -22.67 10.07 -8.83
N ASN A 661 -22.13 9.76 -10.01
CA ASN A 661 -22.04 10.68 -11.13
C ASN A 661 -23.25 10.49 -12.06
N SER A 662 -24.35 11.22 -11.86
CA SER A 662 -25.63 10.95 -12.53
C SER A 662 -25.62 11.23 -14.04
N ASN A 663 -24.72 12.09 -14.53
CA ASN A 663 -24.54 12.33 -15.97
C ASN A 663 -23.53 11.36 -16.59
N GLU A 664 -23.06 10.40 -15.81
CA GLU A 664 -22.17 9.32 -16.19
C GLU A 664 -22.76 7.98 -15.68
N LYS A 665 -22.26 6.85 -16.13
CA LYS A 665 -22.68 5.55 -15.58
C LYS A 665 -21.66 5.07 -14.56
N SER A 666 -21.33 5.93 -13.61
CA SER A 666 -20.19 5.69 -12.72
C SER A 666 -20.35 6.25 -11.32
N VAL A 667 -19.52 5.73 -10.42
CA VAL A 667 -19.13 6.38 -9.18
C VAL A 667 -17.66 6.78 -9.23
N SER A 668 -17.32 7.89 -8.57
CA SER A 668 -15.95 8.32 -8.31
C SER A 668 -15.57 7.99 -6.87
N VAL A 669 -14.41 7.37 -6.66
CA VAL A 669 -13.85 7.09 -5.33
C VAL A 669 -12.55 7.87 -5.16
N LEU A 670 -12.47 8.67 -4.12
CA LEU A 670 -11.34 9.54 -3.80
C LEU A 670 -10.78 9.10 -2.45
N LEU A 671 -9.55 8.58 -2.44
CA LEU A 671 -8.94 8.07 -1.21
C LEU A 671 -8.39 9.22 -0.37
N GLY A 672 -8.77 9.24 0.90
CA GLY A 672 -8.31 10.18 1.90
C GLY A 672 -6.81 10.05 2.14
N THR A 673 -6.18 11.16 2.52
CA THR A 673 -4.76 11.18 2.92
C THR A 673 -4.58 11.41 4.42
N GLY A 674 -5.69 11.54 5.17
CA GLY A 674 -5.67 11.91 6.58
C GLY A 674 -5.30 13.37 6.85
N SER A 675 -5.33 14.23 5.83
CA SER A 675 -5.00 15.66 5.96
C SER A 675 -6.11 16.58 5.44
N GLY A 676 -7.30 16.03 5.16
CA GLY A 676 -8.35 16.73 4.42
C GLY A 676 -8.08 16.86 2.91
N SER A 677 -7.00 16.24 2.42
CA SER A 677 -6.68 16.10 0.98
C SER A 677 -6.98 14.69 0.48
N PHE A 678 -7.26 14.56 -0.82
CA PHE A 678 -7.62 13.29 -1.44
C PHE A 678 -6.74 12.97 -2.65
N GLN A 679 -6.54 11.68 -2.90
CA GLN A 679 -5.92 11.18 -4.12
C GLN A 679 -6.79 11.47 -5.36
N PRO A 680 -6.22 11.44 -6.58
CA PRO A 680 -7.01 11.52 -7.80
C PRO A 680 -8.10 10.44 -7.83
N GLN A 681 -9.28 10.79 -8.35
CA GLN A 681 -10.41 9.87 -8.42
C GLN A 681 -10.06 8.55 -9.15
N ALA A 682 -10.54 7.45 -8.58
CA ALA A 682 -10.79 6.21 -9.30
C ALA A 682 -12.26 6.19 -9.75
N THR A 683 -12.54 5.61 -10.92
CA THR A 683 -13.89 5.59 -11.50
C THR A 683 -14.34 4.15 -11.69
N PHE A 684 -15.55 3.84 -11.21
CA PHE A 684 -16.14 2.50 -11.32
C PHE A 684 -17.50 2.57 -12.00
N THR A 685 -17.76 1.63 -12.92
CA THR A 685 -19.00 1.61 -13.68
C THR A 685 -20.16 1.11 -12.82
N VAL A 686 -21.27 1.86 -12.84
CA VAL A 686 -22.54 1.47 -12.21
C VAL A 686 -23.68 1.51 -13.24
N GLY A 687 -24.94 1.49 -12.82
CA GLY A 687 -26.08 1.67 -13.72
C GLY A 687 -26.21 3.11 -14.24
N THR A 688 -27.26 3.36 -15.01
CA THR A 688 -27.48 4.65 -15.68
C THR A 688 -28.14 5.66 -14.77
N SER A 689 -27.56 6.87 -14.72
CA SER A 689 -28.04 7.96 -13.88
C SER A 689 -28.11 7.58 -12.40
N PRO A 690 -26.97 7.16 -11.80
CA PRO A 690 -26.91 6.88 -10.38
C PRO A 690 -27.22 8.17 -9.60
N SER A 691 -28.13 8.10 -8.63
CA SER A 691 -28.59 9.24 -7.83
C SER A 691 -28.18 9.11 -6.36
N GLY A 692 -28.70 8.10 -5.67
CA GLY A 692 -28.31 7.76 -4.29
C GLY A 692 -27.11 6.82 -4.25
N VAL A 693 -26.32 6.92 -3.18
CA VAL A 693 -25.19 6.02 -2.89
C VAL A 693 -25.13 5.73 -1.39
N ALA A 694 -24.92 4.47 -1.04
CA ALA A 694 -24.73 4.04 0.35
C ALA A 694 -23.64 2.96 0.43
N LEU A 695 -23.16 2.71 1.66
CA LEU A 695 -22.06 1.80 1.94
C LEU A 695 -22.51 0.68 2.88
N GLY A 696 -21.94 -0.51 2.72
CA GLY A 696 -22.18 -1.66 3.60
C GLY A 696 -21.24 -2.82 3.30
N ASP A 697 -21.02 -3.73 4.24
CA ASP A 697 -20.25 -4.97 4.01
C ASP A 697 -21.21 -6.10 3.55
N PHE A 698 -21.53 -6.15 2.26
CA PHE A 698 -22.56 -7.05 1.74
C PHE A 698 -22.08 -8.51 1.64
N ASN A 699 -20.77 -8.75 1.68
CA ASN A 699 -20.15 -10.07 1.55
C ASN A 699 -19.51 -10.61 2.85
N GLY A 700 -19.48 -9.81 3.91
CA GLY A 700 -18.94 -10.18 5.23
C GLY A 700 -17.42 -10.26 5.30
N ASP A 701 -16.71 -9.56 4.41
CA ASP A 701 -15.24 -9.57 4.34
C ASP A 701 -14.57 -8.47 5.18
N GLY A 702 -15.37 -7.60 5.80
CA GLY A 702 -14.93 -6.52 6.68
C GLY A 702 -14.56 -5.23 5.95
N ASN A 703 -14.65 -5.18 4.62
CA ASN A 703 -14.44 -3.97 3.83
C ASN A 703 -15.79 -3.37 3.38
N LEU A 704 -15.80 -2.06 3.15
CA LEU A 704 -17.01 -1.38 2.68
C LEU A 704 -17.21 -1.59 1.18
N ASP A 705 -18.40 -2.08 0.82
CA ASP A 705 -18.90 -2.15 -0.54
C ASP A 705 -19.78 -0.94 -0.87
N ILE A 706 -20.01 -0.69 -2.15
CA ILE A 706 -20.83 0.45 -2.63
C ILE A 706 -22.15 -0.07 -3.20
N VAL A 707 -23.28 0.55 -2.83
CA VAL A 707 -24.56 0.41 -3.51
C VAL A 707 -25.03 1.75 -4.09
N THR A 708 -25.62 1.73 -5.28
CA THR A 708 -26.19 2.91 -5.94
C THR A 708 -27.62 2.68 -6.42
N ALA A 709 -28.45 3.72 -6.38
CA ALA A 709 -29.78 3.75 -7.02
C ALA A 709 -29.67 4.32 -8.44
N ASN A 710 -30.06 3.55 -9.46
CA ASN A 710 -29.89 3.92 -10.88
C ASN A 710 -31.21 4.36 -11.52
N GLN A 711 -31.47 5.66 -11.50
CA GLN A 711 -32.78 6.23 -11.82
C GLN A 711 -33.32 5.82 -13.20
N SER A 712 -32.46 5.82 -14.22
CA SER A 712 -32.90 5.56 -15.60
C SER A 712 -33.09 4.09 -15.93
N ASP A 713 -32.42 3.19 -15.19
CA ASP A 713 -32.47 1.75 -15.44
C ASP A 713 -33.54 1.03 -14.59
N GLY A 714 -34.00 1.66 -13.51
CA GLY A 714 -34.89 1.01 -12.56
C GLY A 714 -34.20 -0.09 -11.76
N THR A 715 -32.92 0.12 -11.44
CA THR A 715 -32.07 -0.86 -10.77
C THR A 715 -31.30 -0.26 -9.60
N VAL A 716 -30.77 -1.12 -8.74
CA VAL A 716 -29.65 -0.82 -7.85
C VAL A 716 -28.40 -1.55 -8.34
N SER A 717 -27.23 -0.92 -8.26
CA SER A 717 -25.94 -1.58 -8.55
C SER A 717 -25.15 -1.75 -7.27
N VAL A 718 -24.57 -2.94 -7.06
CA VAL A 718 -23.71 -3.28 -5.92
C VAL A 718 -22.31 -3.58 -6.44
N LEU A 719 -21.31 -2.95 -5.83
CA LEU A 719 -19.91 -3.09 -6.14
C LEU A 719 -19.23 -3.64 -4.89
N LEU A 720 -18.93 -4.93 -4.92
CA LEU A 720 -18.19 -5.57 -3.84
C LEU A 720 -16.74 -5.14 -3.90
N SER A 721 -16.20 -4.68 -2.79
CA SER A 721 -14.77 -4.52 -2.62
C SER A 721 -14.07 -5.87 -2.88
N GLN A 722 -12.86 -5.83 -3.42
CA GLN A 722 -12.03 -7.02 -3.55
C GLN A 722 -11.02 -7.04 -2.42
N PRO A 723 -10.97 -8.12 -1.62
CA PRO A 723 -9.82 -8.33 -0.77
C PRO A 723 -8.57 -8.38 -1.66
N CYS A 724 -7.48 -7.75 -1.22
CA CYS A 724 -6.19 -7.98 -1.85
C CYS A 724 -5.88 -9.47 -1.76
N ASP A 725 -5.86 -10.16 -2.91
CA ASP A 725 -5.54 -11.59 -3.00
C ASP A 725 -4.45 -11.96 -1.98
N ALA A 726 -4.84 -12.71 -0.96
CA ALA A 726 -3.97 -13.13 0.14
C ALA A 726 -2.82 -14.02 -0.32
#